data_AF-A0A9W9PTD4-F1
#
_entry.id   AF-A0A9W9PTD4-F1
#
_cell.length_a   1.000
_cell.length_b   1.000
_cell.length_c   1.000
_cell.angle_alpha   90.00
_cell.angle_beta   90.00
_cell.angle_gamma   90.00
#
_symmetry.space_group_name_H-M   'P 1'
#
loop_
_entity.id
_entity.type
_entity.pdbx_description
1 polymer ?
#
loop_
_entity_poly.entity_id
_entity_poly.type
_entity_poly.pdbx_seq_one_letter_code
_entity_poly.pdbx_strand_id
1 'polypeptide(L)'
;MVELASKFITTGLSYEHVRLSINNEVISRLSSPGRGVRNTKGIIQGDLTKALHRKCLQPLVRETLIECGLQLDQDGYCCATGRGSDLAALTAEPHMSIVETETEDEVNASAGDADAFGDAQGTVIYLEENDEGGDAADLMSICGVSDMSSELSEAQSFPDDFLSGNDEESDSSQGKKRQDAECGCSVKRATMNRILALPADATNRQKLVALRSLGRLALCDLESIFTKNVICMSHAKRVFELFNMRSASKNHTALAKRVDFIYRHIDDWDTLVKTHLAWFRPKNGLSCDPPLDLYRFRHQPAPPLVADYNKMTWLSFESLYRRILPTPEPTAPLATELFQQMTERGSVVIPQLFGWLKEDFDGNHPGGLLALAHEEMDMYNYHYLPRTGKPRLGWLRNMWHGIIQQLVRQDPAYYACYVFFRPDHAHRLISFPYYAKSTMPGEQTRFRHIDVNLNDLFQTGRGHAILQGSLSLDDEDEQNCTELLYGMHRHIHEWWASVRDRMETTDGYVQKIDGKNWTKEDAAKYGADWAKEVCMAGDVRISLPTLPHGSTGPATKRRRCILPWFVRVRDDHSTLDTPESGTWEEVSAAHRDLIQATRTPSGFTSSKYGHLQYAFPAAPRFHGEGLISDCLVGRARWTDPGVSTELDVLFGQHEAAAAAYIASWRRHAQQTYADLFLEMIKAEKQAFGKDSFFRRKESGLPIGHPQPEVTQLEADDSGDS
;
A
#
# COMPACT_ATOMS: atom_id res chain seq x y z
N MET A 1 -23.16 11.49 9.69
CA MET A 1 -22.70 12.88 9.47
C MET A 1 -21.47 12.97 8.58
N VAL A 2 -20.36 12.28 8.90
CA VAL A 2 -19.12 12.31 8.08
C VAL A 2 -19.38 12.01 6.60
N GLU A 3 -20.13 10.96 6.28
CA GLU A 3 -20.52 10.59 4.91
C GLU A 3 -21.31 11.70 4.17
N LEU A 4 -22.24 12.38 4.85
CA LEU A 4 -22.99 13.50 4.27
C LEU A 4 -22.10 14.73 4.05
N ALA A 5 -21.14 14.97 4.94
CA ALA A 5 -20.13 16.02 4.76
C ALA A 5 -19.23 15.74 3.55
N SER A 6 -18.84 14.47 3.33
CA SER A 6 -18.11 14.05 2.12
C SER A 6 -18.95 14.25 0.85
N LYS A 7 -20.26 13.97 0.89
CA LYS A 7 -21.17 14.22 -0.23
C LYS A 7 -21.31 15.71 -0.58
N PHE A 8 -21.18 16.63 0.39
CA PHE A 8 -21.12 18.06 0.06
C PHE A 8 -19.87 18.44 -0.75
N ILE A 9 -18.70 17.88 -0.41
CA ILE A 9 -17.43 18.14 -1.10
C ILE A 9 -17.53 17.73 -2.58
N THR A 10 -18.23 16.63 -2.90
CA THR A 10 -18.43 16.18 -4.29
C THR A 10 -19.45 17.00 -5.10
N THR A 11 -20.17 17.96 -4.49
CA THR A 11 -21.15 18.80 -5.23
C THR A 11 -20.55 20.01 -5.96
N GLY A 12 -19.24 20.23 -5.86
CA GLY A 12 -18.57 21.41 -6.44
C GLY A 12 -18.94 22.74 -5.77
N LEU A 13 -19.68 22.70 -4.66
CA LEU A 13 -20.02 23.89 -3.88
C LEU A 13 -18.82 24.34 -3.05
N SER A 14 -18.59 25.66 -2.98
CA SER A 14 -17.65 26.25 -2.03
C SER A 14 -18.05 25.90 -0.59
N TYR A 15 -17.05 25.85 0.30
CA TYR A 15 -17.29 25.61 1.74
C TYR A 15 -18.31 26.59 2.33
N GLU A 16 -18.33 27.85 1.85
CA GLU A 16 -19.30 28.85 2.28
C GLU A 16 -20.73 28.52 1.84
N HIS A 17 -20.94 28.07 0.60
CA HIS A 17 -22.26 27.63 0.14
C HIS A 17 -22.77 26.41 0.91
N VAL A 18 -21.89 25.44 1.22
CA VAL A 18 -22.22 24.27 2.05
C VAL A 18 -22.65 24.72 3.45
N ARG A 19 -21.85 25.55 4.11
CA ARG A 19 -22.13 26.11 5.44
C ARG A 19 -23.44 26.90 5.47
N LEU A 20 -23.64 27.79 4.50
CA LEU A 20 -24.84 28.62 4.38
C LEU A 20 -26.09 27.76 4.20
N SER A 21 -26.04 26.75 3.33
CA SER A 21 -27.17 25.84 3.12
C SER A 21 -27.50 24.99 4.35
N ILE A 22 -26.51 24.58 5.14
CA ILE A 22 -26.74 23.85 6.40
C ILE A 22 -27.42 24.76 7.41
N ASN A 23 -26.94 26.00 7.55
CA ASN A 23 -27.52 26.99 8.47
C ASN A 23 -28.98 27.33 8.13
N ASN A 24 -29.29 27.50 6.84
CA ASN A 24 -30.66 27.77 6.39
C ASN A 24 -31.64 26.63 6.70
N GLU A 25 -31.19 25.36 6.68
CA GLU A 25 -32.05 24.23 7.09
C GLU A 25 -32.18 24.09 8.61
N VAL A 26 -31.14 24.44 9.38
CA VAL A 26 -31.24 24.57 10.86
C VAL A 26 -32.26 25.64 11.24
N ILE A 27 -32.22 26.81 10.59
CA ILE A 27 -33.20 27.89 10.78
C ILE A 27 -34.59 27.41 10.35
N SER A 28 -34.75 26.91 9.13
CA SER A 28 -36.04 26.41 8.60
C SER A 28 -36.70 25.38 9.53
N ARG A 29 -35.90 24.49 10.14
CA ARG A 29 -36.37 23.54 11.15
C ARG A 29 -36.84 24.21 12.43
N LEU A 30 -36.11 25.20 12.95
CA LEU A 30 -36.40 25.84 14.24
C LEU A 30 -37.49 26.92 14.16
N SER A 31 -37.67 27.56 13.00
CA SER A 31 -38.81 28.45 12.72
C SER A 31 -40.13 27.69 12.51
N SER A 32 -40.08 26.38 12.31
CA SER A 32 -41.27 25.53 12.13
C SER A 32 -41.77 24.97 13.47
N PRO A 33 -43.04 25.17 13.88
CA PRO A 33 -43.53 24.68 15.17
C PRO A 33 -43.44 23.15 15.26
N GLY A 34 -42.77 22.65 16.30
CA GLY A 34 -42.49 21.23 16.51
C GLY A 34 -42.24 20.87 17.97
N ARG A 35 -42.20 19.56 18.24
CA ARG A 35 -41.82 18.99 19.55
C ARG A 35 -40.65 18.02 19.38
N GLY A 36 -39.93 17.75 20.47
CA GLY A 36 -38.80 16.80 20.50
C GLY A 36 -37.58 17.30 19.74
N VAL A 37 -36.91 16.39 19.01
CA VAL A 37 -35.63 16.62 18.30
C VAL A 37 -35.67 17.80 17.32
N ARG A 38 -36.87 18.21 16.85
CA ARG A 38 -37.01 19.41 16.01
C ARG A 38 -36.55 20.70 16.70
N ASN A 39 -36.56 20.76 18.03
CA ASN A 39 -36.20 21.94 18.81
C ASN A 39 -34.71 21.94 19.26
N THR A 40 -33.91 20.97 18.82
CA THR A 40 -32.48 20.88 19.15
C THR A 40 -31.69 21.99 18.44
N LYS A 41 -31.11 22.91 19.20
CA LYS A 41 -30.34 24.08 18.71
C LYS A 41 -28.92 23.77 18.18
N GLY A 42 -28.72 22.58 17.62
CA GLY A 42 -27.50 22.17 16.94
C GLY A 42 -27.86 21.40 15.67
N ILE A 43 -26.90 21.29 14.76
CA ILE A 43 -27.07 20.58 13.48
C ILE A 43 -27.44 19.12 13.74
N ILE A 44 -28.53 18.65 13.12
CA ILE A 44 -28.90 17.24 13.10
C ILE A 44 -28.78 16.67 11.69
N GLN A 45 -28.78 15.34 11.57
CA GLN A 45 -28.66 14.65 10.27
C GLN A 45 -29.74 15.10 9.26
N GLY A 46 -30.95 15.41 9.72
CA GLY A 46 -32.02 15.92 8.85
C GLY A 46 -31.70 17.27 8.19
N ASP A 47 -30.91 18.13 8.86
CA ASP A 47 -30.52 19.45 8.32
C ASP A 47 -29.49 19.26 7.20
N LEU A 48 -28.49 18.40 7.44
CA LEU A 48 -27.49 18.02 6.44
C LEU A 48 -28.13 17.39 5.20
N THR A 49 -29.06 16.45 5.38
CA THR A 49 -29.75 15.80 4.25
C THR A 49 -30.54 16.82 3.44
N LYS A 50 -31.32 17.70 4.07
CA LYS A 50 -32.10 18.71 3.33
C LYS A 50 -31.20 19.72 2.62
N ALA A 51 -30.13 20.17 3.26
CA ALA A 51 -29.22 21.16 2.69
C ALA A 51 -28.55 20.62 1.41
N LEU A 52 -28.22 19.33 1.37
CA LEU A 52 -27.67 18.67 0.18
C LEU A 52 -28.64 18.67 -1.01
N HIS A 53 -29.95 18.57 -0.76
CA HIS A 53 -31.00 18.50 -1.79
C HIS A 53 -31.55 19.87 -2.20
N ARG A 54 -31.73 20.79 -1.25
CA ARG A 54 -32.40 22.07 -1.46
C ARG A 54 -31.47 23.23 -1.80
N LYS A 55 -30.19 23.16 -1.38
CA LYS A 55 -29.17 24.20 -1.62
C LYS A 55 -29.68 25.63 -1.36
N CYS A 56 -30.34 25.84 -0.22
CA CYS A 56 -30.89 27.15 0.13
C CYS A 56 -29.75 28.11 0.53
N LEU A 57 -29.43 29.09 -0.32
CA LEU A 57 -28.33 30.05 -0.11
C LEU A 57 -28.83 31.45 0.28
N GLN A 58 -29.92 31.54 1.05
CA GLN A 58 -30.38 32.81 1.61
C GLN A 58 -29.35 33.36 2.61
N PRO A 59 -29.03 34.67 2.61
CA PRO A 59 -28.19 35.29 3.64
C PRO A 59 -28.79 35.12 5.04
N LEU A 60 -27.93 34.95 6.05
CA LEU A 60 -28.36 34.73 7.43
C LEU A 60 -28.72 36.07 8.07
N VAL A 61 -30.01 36.31 8.29
CA VAL A 61 -30.51 37.51 8.97
C VAL A 61 -30.33 37.35 10.49
N ARG A 62 -29.74 38.36 11.14
CA ARG A 62 -29.39 38.34 12.57
C ARG A 62 -30.62 38.18 13.46
N GLU A 63 -31.70 38.86 13.09
CA GLU A 63 -32.97 38.85 13.78
C GLU A 63 -33.56 37.43 13.81
N THR A 64 -33.54 36.73 12.67
CA THR A 64 -34.01 35.34 12.55
C THR A 64 -33.16 34.35 13.38
N LEU A 65 -31.85 34.57 13.46
CA LEU A 65 -30.99 33.81 14.37
C LEU A 65 -31.37 34.03 15.84
N ILE A 66 -31.61 35.29 16.24
CA ILE A 66 -32.03 35.65 17.60
C ILE A 66 -33.39 35.04 17.94
N GLU A 67 -34.38 35.12 17.04
CA GLU A 67 -35.71 34.51 17.19
C GLU A 67 -35.64 32.98 17.37
N CYS A 68 -34.78 32.30 16.60
CA CYS A 68 -34.52 30.87 16.77
C CYS A 68 -33.67 30.53 18.01
N GLY A 69 -33.16 31.55 18.70
CA GLY A 69 -32.23 31.41 19.83
C GLY A 69 -30.92 30.73 19.43
N LEU A 70 -30.37 31.17 18.30
CA LEU A 70 -29.11 30.72 17.69
C LEU A 70 -28.06 31.84 17.69
N GLN A 71 -26.80 31.44 17.66
CA GLN A 71 -25.64 32.25 17.27
C GLN A 71 -24.84 31.44 16.23
N LEU A 72 -23.89 32.09 15.56
CA LEU A 72 -22.90 31.36 14.75
C LEU A 72 -21.70 30.99 15.63
N ASP A 73 -21.16 29.77 15.45
CA ASP A 73 -19.90 29.35 16.05
C ASP A 73 -18.68 29.85 15.27
N GLN A 74 -17.49 29.51 15.76
CA GLN A 74 -16.19 29.87 15.15
C GLN A 74 -15.98 29.35 13.71
N ASP A 75 -16.72 28.33 13.29
CA ASP A 75 -16.67 27.75 11.94
C ASP A 75 -17.78 28.36 11.05
N GLY A 76 -18.67 29.17 11.65
CA GLY A 76 -19.78 29.88 11.06
C GLY A 76 -21.07 29.06 11.01
N TYR A 77 -21.22 28.03 11.84
CA TYR A 77 -22.44 27.20 11.90
C TYR A 77 -23.40 27.63 13.02
N CYS A 78 -24.70 27.46 12.78
CA CYS A 78 -25.75 27.71 13.76
C CYS A 78 -25.62 26.80 15.00
N CYS A 79 -25.41 27.42 16.16
CA CYS A 79 -25.39 26.76 17.47
C CYS A 79 -26.23 27.55 18.48
N ALA A 80 -26.50 26.98 19.66
CA ALA A 80 -27.33 27.62 20.68
C ALA A 80 -26.69 28.89 21.25
N THR A 81 -27.46 29.99 21.38
CA THR A 81 -27.05 31.12 22.23
C THR A 81 -26.84 30.63 23.67
N GLY A 82 -25.62 30.80 24.19
CA GLY A 82 -25.27 30.38 25.56
C GLY A 82 -23.95 29.61 25.73
N ARG A 83 -23.08 29.52 24.71
CA ARG A 83 -21.69 29.03 24.89
C ARG A 83 -20.66 30.06 24.42
N GLY A 84 -20.45 31.09 25.24
CA GLY A 84 -19.20 31.86 25.37
C GLY A 84 -18.50 32.35 24.10
N SER A 85 -19.10 33.32 23.40
CA SER A 85 -18.39 34.20 22.45
C SER A 85 -19.16 35.51 22.27
N ASP A 86 -18.51 36.66 22.52
CA ASP A 86 -19.14 37.98 22.37
C ASP A 86 -19.47 38.31 20.90
N LEU A 87 -20.59 39.02 20.70
CA LEU A 87 -21.22 39.20 19.40
C LEU A 87 -21.23 40.68 18.97
N ALA A 88 -20.08 41.16 18.49
CA ALA A 88 -19.91 42.51 17.95
C ALA A 88 -19.03 42.52 16.69
N ALA A 89 -19.32 43.45 15.77
CA ALA A 89 -18.60 43.77 14.52
C ALA A 89 -18.70 42.76 13.35
N LEU A 90 -19.85 42.76 12.66
CA LEU A 90 -19.94 42.44 11.22
C LEU A 90 -21.04 43.31 10.57
N THR A 91 -20.64 44.42 9.93
CA THR A 91 -21.51 45.28 9.09
C THR A 91 -20.70 45.97 7.99
N ALA A 92 -20.62 45.38 6.80
CA ALA A 92 -20.40 46.08 5.51
C ALA A 92 -20.60 45.09 4.35
N GLU A 93 -21.26 45.54 3.28
CA GLU A 93 -21.54 44.78 2.04
C GLU A 93 -20.45 45.00 0.96
N PRO A 94 -20.39 44.17 -0.10
CA PRO A 94 -19.23 44.06 -0.99
C PRO A 94 -19.34 44.90 -2.28
N HIS A 95 -18.22 45.05 -2.99
CA HIS A 95 -18.19 45.49 -4.38
C HIS A 95 -17.30 44.59 -5.24
N MET A 96 -17.84 44.09 -6.36
CA MET A 96 -17.06 43.41 -7.40
C MET A 96 -16.43 44.42 -8.37
N SER A 97 -15.29 44.06 -8.96
CA SER A 97 -14.98 44.41 -10.35
C SER A 97 -14.05 43.36 -10.98
N ILE A 98 -14.26 43.12 -12.27
CA ILE A 98 -13.53 42.20 -13.16
C ILE A 98 -12.52 43.02 -13.99
N VAL A 99 -11.42 42.39 -14.44
CA VAL A 99 -10.61 42.62 -15.68
C VAL A 99 -9.33 41.78 -15.47
N GLU A 100 -9.13 40.65 -16.16
CA GLU A 100 -8.70 40.47 -17.57
C GLU A 100 -7.20 40.73 -17.81
N THR A 101 -6.55 39.63 -18.23
CA THR A 101 -5.44 39.48 -19.21
C THR A 101 -4.10 40.20 -18.94
N GLU A 102 -2.94 39.84 -19.54
CA GLU A 102 -2.66 39.11 -20.79
C GLU A 102 -1.21 38.52 -20.77
N THR A 103 -1.01 37.38 -21.46
CA THR A 103 0.15 36.98 -22.33
C THR A 103 1.62 37.06 -21.84
N GLU A 104 2.39 35.96 -21.98
CA GLU A 104 3.45 35.70 -23.01
C GLU A 104 4.78 36.45 -22.70
N ASP A 105 5.98 35.93 -22.97
CA ASP A 105 6.36 34.98 -24.02
C ASP A 105 7.61 34.12 -23.66
N GLU A 106 8.03 33.29 -24.63
CA GLU A 106 9.20 32.40 -24.68
C GLU A 106 10.57 33.08 -24.37
N VAL A 107 11.73 32.38 -24.32
CA VAL A 107 12.52 31.96 -25.50
C VAL A 107 13.71 31.06 -25.07
N ASN A 108 13.91 29.97 -25.81
CA ASN A 108 15.15 29.29 -26.28
C ASN A 108 16.55 29.58 -25.66
N ALA A 109 17.56 28.70 -25.69
CA ALA A 109 17.70 27.27 -26.05
C ALA A 109 19.18 26.83 -25.84
N SER A 110 19.49 25.56 -26.17
CA SER A 110 20.82 25.04 -26.61
C SER A 110 21.94 24.92 -25.56
N ALA A 111 23.01 24.13 -25.75
CA ALA A 111 23.25 22.86 -26.47
C ALA A 111 24.70 22.40 -26.16
N GLY A 112 25.06 21.15 -26.48
CA GLY A 112 26.42 20.56 -26.39
C GLY A 112 26.43 19.34 -25.45
N ASP A 113 26.71 18.12 -25.89
CA ASP A 113 27.90 17.59 -26.59
C ASP A 113 29.19 17.69 -25.74
N ALA A 114 30.05 16.66 -25.61
CA ALA A 114 29.97 15.24 -25.97
C ALA A 114 31.09 14.47 -25.22
N ASP A 115 31.14 13.14 -25.37
CA ASP A 115 32.32 12.26 -25.21
C ASP A 115 33.01 12.12 -23.82
N ALA A 116 33.75 11.05 -23.49
CA ALA A 116 33.75 9.64 -23.89
C ALA A 116 34.75 8.84 -22.99
N PHE A 117 34.73 7.50 -23.07
CA PHE A 117 35.74 6.52 -22.61
C PHE A 117 36.02 6.32 -21.10
N GLY A 118 36.22 5.04 -20.71
CA GLY A 118 36.98 4.68 -19.51
C GLY A 118 36.64 3.33 -18.86
N ASP A 119 36.94 2.20 -19.52
CA ASP A 119 36.95 0.88 -18.85
C ASP A 119 37.98 0.81 -17.70
N ALA A 120 37.65 0.06 -16.63
CA ALA A 120 38.35 -1.19 -16.28
C ALA A 120 38.13 -1.64 -14.82
N GLN A 121 37.88 -2.95 -14.65
CA GLN A 121 38.46 -3.89 -13.66
C GLN A 121 38.94 -3.32 -12.30
N GLY A 122 38.54 -3.81 -11.12
CA GLY A 122 38.04 -5.14 -10.78
C GLY A 122 39.08 -5.87 -9.92
N THR A 123 38.77 -6.16 -8.65
CA THR A 123 39.61 -6.99 -7.77
C THR A 123 38.75 -7.84 -6.84
N VAL A 124 39.00 -9.14 -6.84
CA VAL A 124 38.43 -10.14 -5.91
C VAL A 124 39.39 -10.36 -4.75
N ILE A 125 38.88 -10.56 -3.54
CA ILE A 125 39.60 -11.25 -2.45
C ILE A 125 38.66 -12.31 -1.84
N TYR A 126 39.20 -13.51 -1.65
CA TYR A 126 38.53 -14.70 -1.11
C TYR A 126 38.95 -14.94 0.36
N LEU A 127 38.03 -15.51 1.14
CA LEU A 127 38.26 -16.43 2.30
C LEU A 127 39.05 -15.84 3.51
N GLU A 128 38.82 -16.24 4.76
CA GLU A 128 38.67 -17.60 5.28
C GLU A 128 37.66 -17.71 6.44
N GLU A 129 37.22 -18.95 6.65
CA GLU A 129 36.44 -19.41 7.81
C GLU A 129 37.33 -19.54 9.05
N ASN A 130 36.73 -19.60 10.25
CA ASN A 130 37.07 -20.65 11.21
C ASN A 130 36.02 -20.79 12.32
N ASP A 131 36.03 -21.98 12.90
CA ASP A 131 34.95 -22.64 13.63
C ASP A 131 35.08 -22.50 15.17
N GLU A 132 34.30 -23.31 15.90
CA GLU A 132 34.33 -23.56 17.36
C GLU A 132 33.63 -22.50 18.25
N GLY A 133 32.77 -22.84 19.22
CA GLY A 133 32.32 -24.14 19.73
C GLY A 133 32.13 -24.08 21.25
N GLY A 134 30.99 -24.54 21.79
CA GLY A 134 30.80 -24.59 23.27
C GLY A 134 29.37 -24.77 23.79
N ASP A 135 29.07 -25.96 24.33
CA ASP A 135 27.85 -26.29 25.08
C ASP A 135 27.79 -25.66 26.49
N ALA A 136 26.58 -25.45 27.03
CA ALA A 136 26.08 -26.17 28.23
C ALA A 136 24.91 -25.49 29.00
N ALA A 137 23.75 -26.15 28.94
CA ALA A 137 22.65 -26.36 29.91
C ALA A 137 22.43 -25.54 31.23
N ASP A 138 21.12 -25.39 31.52
CA ASP A 138 20.42 -25.45 32.82
C ASP A 138 20.61 -24.37 33.91
N LEU A 139 19.55 -23.54 34.12
CA LEU A 139 18.56 -23.78 35.19
C LEU A 139 17.35 -22.81 35.13
N MET A 140 16.17 -23.28 35.55
CA MET A 140 14.94 -22.47 35.68
C MET A 140 14.93 -21.62 36.98
N SER A 141 14.15 -20.52 37.01
CA SER A 141 13.01 -20.35 37.95
C SER A 141 12.71 -18.90 38.41
N ILE A 142 11.59 -18.35 37.91
CA ILE A 142 10.54 -17.59 38.67
C ILE A 142 10.85 -16.18 39.26
N CYS A 143 9.97 -15.22 38.91
CA CYS A 143 9.77 -13.87 39.48
C CYS A 143 10.94 -12.85 39.33
N GLY A 144 10.72 -11.54 39.17
CA GLY A 144 9.48 -10.78 39.01
C GLY A 144 9.68 -9.29 39.35
N VAL A 145 9.12 -8.38 38.53
CA VAL A 145 8.83 -6.95 38.80
C VAL A 145 9.94 -6.08 39.45
N SER A 146 10.54 -5.16 38.67
CA SER A 146 10.56 -3.71 38.99
C SER A 146 11.31 -2.85 37.95
N ASP A 147 10.82 -1.62 37.74
CA ASP A 147 11.60 -0.51 37.19
C ASP A 147 12.82 -0.21 38.07
N MET A 148 13.96 0.16 37.48
CA MET A 148 14.66 1.39 37.86
C MET A 148 15.60 1.88 36.75
N SER A 149 15.69 3.21 36.64
CA SER A 149 16.45 3.98 35.67
C SER A 149 17.86 4.35 36.15
N SER A 150 18.69 4.85 35.21
CA SER A 150 19.91 5.66 35.43
C SER A 150 21.13 4.90 36.02
N GLU A 151 22.40 5.26 35.75
CA GLU A 151 23.01 6.29 34.89
C GLU A 151 24.53 6.01 34.75
N LEU A 152 25.24 6.74 33.85
CA LEU A 152 26.72 6.94 33.81
C LEU A 152 27.57 5.66 33.48
N SER A 153 28.79 5.67 32.95
CA SER A 153 29.73 6.63 32.31
C SER A 153 30.91 5.81 31.69
N GLU A 154 31.96 6.29 30.98
CA GLU A 154 32.40 7.64 30.60
C GLU A 154 33.29 7.63 29.32
N ALA A 155 33.32 8.75 28.59
CA ALA A 155 34.42 9.41 27.83
C ALA A 155 35.53 8.66 27.07
N GLN A 156 35.84 9.21 25.88
CA GLN A 156 37.17 9.80 25.59
C GLN A 156 37.10 10.85 24.47
N SER A 157 37.97 11.86 24.52
CA SER A 157 37.86 13.12 23.76
C SER A 157 39.20 13.59 23.17
N PHE A 158 39.08 14.57 22.24
CA PHE A 158 40.04 15.61 21.80
C PHE A 158 40.79 15.39 20.46
N PRO A 159 41.25 16.49 19.79
CA PRO A 159 40.85 17.91 19.87
C PRO A 159 40.55 18.58 18.50
N ASP A 160 39.90 19.75 18.54
CA ASP A 160 39.95 20.79 17.49
C ASP A 160 41.09 21.77 17.79
N ASP A 161 41.70 22.39 16.77
CA ASP A 161 42.47 23.65 16.93
C ASP A 161 42.63 24.43 15.61
N PHE A 162 42.62 25.78 15.72
CA PHE A 162 43.05 26.80 14.72
C PHE A 162 42.19 26.94 13.41
N LEU A 163 41.74 28.12 12.93
CA LEU A 163 42.03 29.54 13.25
C LEU A 163 40.84 30.51 12.96
N SER A 164 40.56 31.36 13.95
CA SER A 164 40.34 32.83 13.92
C SER A 164 39.57 33.56 12.79
N GLY A 165 38.65 34.44 13.20
CA GLY A 165 38.09 35.54 12.41
C GLY A 165 37.16 36.42 13.25
N ASN A 166 37.70 37.47 13.88
CA ASN A 166 36.96 38.35 14.80
C ASN A 166 35.95 39.25 14.08
N ASP A 167 34.85 39.56 14.76
CA ASP A 167 34.38 40.94 14.93
C ASP A 167 33.71 41.06 16.30
N GLU A 168 34.03 42.14 17.02
CA GLU A 168 33.64 42.35 18.42
C GLU A 168 32.32 43.13 18.53
N GLU A 169 31.38 42.65 19.35
CA GLU A 169 30.46 43.55 20.04
C GLU A 169 30.17 43.01 21.45
N SER A 170 30.45 43.84 22.45
CA SER A 170 30.39 43.48 23.87
C SER A 170 29.00 43.71 24.47
N ASP A 171 28.47 42.74 25.23
CA ASP A 171 27.95 43.07 26.57
C ASP A 171 27.96 41.86 27.52
N SER A 172 27.82 42.22 28.80
CA SER A 172 28.15 41.54 30.03
C SER A 172 27.25 40.36 30.43
N SER A 173 27.87 39.46 31.20
CA SER A 173 27.25 38.31 31.84
C SER A 173 26.23 38.70 32.93
N GLN A 174 25.06 38.07 32.93
CA GLN A 174 24.41 37.62 34.18
C GLN A 174 23.31 36.58 33.91
N GLY A 175 23.36 35.47 34.66
CA GLY A 175 22.41 34.37 34.55
C GLY A 175 21.01 34.73 35.06
N LYS A 176 20.18 35.33 34.21
CA LYS A 176 18.73 35.40 34.42
C LYS A 176 18.08 34.09 33.98
N LYS A 177 17.27 33.48 34.85
CA LYS A 177 16.21 32.56 34.41
C LYS A 177 15.42 33.28 33.31
N ARG A 178 15.38 32.71 32.09
CA ARG A 178 14.48 33.20 31.04
C ARG A 178 13.04 33.00 31.53
N GLN A 179 12.45 34.05 32.09
CA GLN A 179 11.02 34.24 31.96
C GLN A 179 10.75 34.33 30.45
N ASP A 180 9.85 33.48 29.96
CA ASP A 180 9.42 33.51 28.56
C ASP A 180 8.71 34.85 28.29
N ALA A 181 9.50 35.84 27.89
CA ALA A 181 9.01 37.15 27.49
C ALA A 181 7.89 36.96 26.47
N GLU A 182 6.70 37.47 26.80
CA GLU A 182 5.53 37.24 25.98
C GLU A 182 5.76 37.81 24.59
N CYS A 183 5.88 36.92 23.60
CA CYS A 183 6.11 37.36 22.24
C CYS A 183 4.91 38.18 21.78
N GLY A 184 5.15 39.33 21.15
CA GLY A 184 4.11 40.20 20.60
C GLY A 184 3.41 39.65 19.36
N CYS A 185 3.02 38.36 19.36
CA CYS A 185 2.18 37.73 18.36
C CYS A 185 0.71 37.94 18.75
N SER A 186 -0.16 38.30 17.82
CA SER A 186 -1.62 38.26 18.07
C SER A 186 -2.17 36.83 18.21
N VAL A 187 -1.45 35.81 17.70
CA VAL A 187 -1.85 34.40 17.84
C VAL A 187 -1.76 33.93 19.30
N LYS A 188 -2.89 33.53 19.87
CA LYS A 188 -3.01 32.98 21.24
C LYS A 188 -1.98 31.86 21.49
N ARG A 189 -1.20 31.98 22.58
CA ARG A 189 -0.15 31.03 23.02
C ARG A 189 -0.60 29.55 22.97
N ALA A 190 -1.83 29.26 23.40
CA ALA A 190 -2.39 27.90 23.37
C ALA A 190 -2.52 27.30 21.95
N THR A 191 -2.87 28.11 20.94
CA THR A 191 -2.96 27.64 19.55
C THR A 191 -1.58 27.41 18.95
N MET A 192 -0.64 28.32 19.21
CA MET A 192 0.75 28.16 18.77
C MET A 192 1.38 26.90 19.37
N ASN A 193 1.18 26.65 20.67
CA ASN A 193 1.64 25.44 21.34
C ASN A 193 1.00 24.17 20.73
N ARG A 194 -0.29 24.19 20.36
CA ARG A 194 -0.94 23.05 19.70
C ARG A 194 -0.35 22.74 18.32
N ILE A 195 0.00 23.76 17.55
CA ILE A 195 0.62 23.62 16.22
C ILE A 195 2.05 23.08 16.37
N LEU A 196 2.83 23.66 17.29
CA LEU A 196 4.24 23.33 17.50
C LEU A 196 4.48 22.11 18.39
N ALA A 197 3.43 21.47 18.91
CA ALA A 197 3.47 20.18 19.61
C ALA A 197 3.28 18.98 18.68
N LEU A 198 3.11 19.20 17.36
CA LEU A 198 3.20 18.11 16.40
C LEU A 198 4.64 17.58 16.35
N PRO A 199 4.85 16.25 16.41
CA PRO A 199 6.18 15.67 16.34
C PRO A 199 6.76 15.83 14.92
N ALA A 200 8.09 15.71 14.79
CA ALA A 200 8.80 15.98 13.53
C ALA A 200 8.34 15.07 12.38
N ASP A 201 8.01 13.82 12.71
CA ASP A 201 7.50 12.75 11.85
C ASP A 201 6.00 12.87 11.51
N ALA A 202 5.28 13.86 12.05
CA ALA A 202 3.85 14.02 11.83
C ALA A 202 3.49 13.97 10.32
N THR A 203 2.43 13.23 10.02
CA THR A 203 1.96 13.02 8.64
C THR A 203 1.65 14.33 7.93
N ASN A 204 1.78 14.36 6.60
CA ASN A 204 1.39 15.53 5.79
C ASN A 204 -0.03 16.00 6.17
N ARG A 205 -0.99 15.07 6.36
CA ARG A 205 -2.36 15.37 6.80
C ARG A 205 -2.44 16.12 8.14
N GLN A 206 -1.69 15.69 9.16
CA GLN A 206 -1.65 16.38 10.46
C GLN A 206 -1.05 17.78 10.34
N LYS A 207 0.03 17.91 9.56
CA LYS A 207 0.69 19.19 9.27
C LYS A 207 -0.27 20.15 8.55
N LEU A 208 -0.99 19.70 7.52
CA LEU A 208 -2.00 20.49 6.80
C LEU A 208 -3.13 20.98 7.72
N VAL A 209 -3.63 20.13 8.63
CA VAL A 209 -4.67 20.52 9.62
C VAL A 209 -4.17 21.62 10.56
N ALA A 210 -2.91 21.54 11.01
CA ALA A 210 -2.31 22.58 11.84
C ALA A 210 -2.13 23.91 11.07
N LEU A 211 -1.75 23.85 9.78
CA LEU A 211 -1.65 25.05 8.94
C LEU A 211 -3.03 25.70 8.68
N ARG A 212 -4.07 24.89 8.45
CA ARG A 212 -5.45 25.39 8.34
C ARG A 212 -5.90 26.12 9.60
N SER A 213 -5.54 25.62 10.79
CA SER A 213 -5.81 26.28 12.07
C SER A 213 -5.02 27.58 12.25
N LEU A 214 -3.81 27.69 11.68
CA LEU A 214 -2.99 28.90 11.73
C LEU A 214 -3.58 30.03 10.87
N GLY A 215 -3.84 29.77 9.58
CA GLY A 215 -4.30 30.83 8.69
C GLY A 215 -5.74 31.29 8.95
N ARG A 216 -6.61 30.44 9.51
CA ARG A 216 -7.94 30.85 9.99
C ARG A 216 -7.88 31.98 11.02
N LEU A 217 -6.87 32.00 11.89
CA LEU A 217 -6.71 33.04 12.91
C LEU A 217 -6.17 34.37 12.37
N ALA A 218 -5.58 34.36 11.17
CA ALA A 218 -4.98 35.52 10.54
C ALA A 218 -5.87 36.14 9.46
N LEU A 219 -6.79 35.35 8.88
CA LEU A 219 -7.86 35.83 7.99
C LEU A 219 -8.95 36.64 8.72
N CYS A 220 -8.98 36.64 10.06
CA CYS A 220 -9.96 37.38 10.84
C CYS A 220 -9.74 38.91 10.89
N ASP A 221 -8.65 39.47 10.35
CA ASP A 221 -8.35 40.90 10.55
C ASP A 221 -7.64 41.67 9.39
N LEU A 222 -6.92 41.04 8.44
CA LEU A 222 -6.14 41.79 7.42
C LEU A 222 -5.98 41.09 6.06
N GLU A 223 -5.72 41.89 5.01
CA GLU A 223 -5.48 41.49 3.61
C GLU A 223 -4.25 40.57 3.37
N SER A 224 -3.42 40.33 4.40
CA SER A 224 -2.41 39.27 4.35
C SER A 224 -2.19 38.63 5.72
N ILE A 225 -1.97 37.31 5.71
CA ILE A 225 -1.96 36.44 6.89
C ILE A 225 -0.78 36.77 7.86
N PHE A 226 0.18 37.59 7.44
CA PHE A 226 1.45 37.78 8.15
C PHE A 226 2.05 39.20 8.03
N THR A 227 1.29 40.22 8.41
CA THR A 227 1.93 41.49 8.81
C THR A 227 2.80 41.27 10.06
N LYS A 228 3.72 42.21 10.35
CA LYS A 228 4.79 42.08 11.36
C LYS A 228 4.30 41.77 12.79
N ASN A 229 3.00 41.91 13.04
CA ASN A 229 2.34 41.82 14.35
C ASN A 229 1.62 40.48 14.61
N VAL A 230 1.40 39.63 13.58
CA VAL A 230 0.60 38.41 13.73
C VAL A 230 1.42 37.26 14.33
N ILE A 231 2.55 36.94 13.71
CA ILE A 231 3.48 35.88 14.16
C ILE A 231 4.91 36.41 14.14
N CYS A 232 5.60 36.36 15.28
CA CYS A 232 6.99 36.79 15.38
C CYS A 232 7.93 35.86 14.59
N MET A 233 9.12 36.36 14.25
CA MET A 233 10.12 35.60 13.49
C MET A 233 10.46 34.22 14.09
N SER A 234 10.49 34.10 15.43
CA SER A 234 10.77 32.82 16.10
C SER A 234 9.67 31.78 15.83
N HIS A 235 8.40 32.14 16.01
CA HIS A 235 7.28 31.26 15.72
C HIS A 235 7.13 30.97 14.22
N ALA A 236 7.40 31.96 13.35
CA ALA A 236 7.47 31.72 11.91
C ALA A 236 8.51 30.65 11.55
N LYS A 237 9.76 30.75 12.07
CA LYS A 237 10.80 29.74 11.84
C LYS A 237 10.38 28.33 12.31
N ARG A 238 9.79 28.20 13.50
CA ARG A 238 9.31 26.91 14.03
C ARG A 238 8.16 26.31 13.23
N VAL A 239 7.24 27.15 12.73
CA VAL A 239 6.21 26.72 11.78
C VAL A 239 6.86 26.20 10.49
N PHE A 240 7.80 26.95 9.90
CA PHE A 240 8.54 26.49 8.71
C PHE A 240 9.24 25.14 8.92
N GLU A 241 9.85 24.92 10.09
CA GLU A 241 10.53 23.68 10.43
C GLU A 241 9.56 22.48 10.48
N LEU A 242 8.37 22.65 11.05
CA LEU A 242 7.32 21.63 11.03
C LEU A 242 6.94 21.19 9.61
N PHE A 243 6.89 22.12 8.64
CA PHE A 243 6.61 21.85 7.23
C PHE A 243 7.84 21.46 6.41
N ASN A 244 9.01 21.25 7.05
CA ASN A 244 10.30 21.09 6.37
C ASN A 244 10.52 22.19 5.33
N MET A 245 10.59 23.45 5.74
CA MET A 245 10.82 24.59 4.85
C MET A 245 12.16 25.30 5.07
N ARG A 246 12.76 25.81 3.99
CA ARG A 246 14.00 26.62 4.02
C ARG A 246 13.68 27.99 4.64
N SER A 247 14.08 28.16 5.90
CA SER A 247 13.94 29.38 6.71
C SER A 247 15.21 30.23 6.82
N ALA A 248 16.36 29.71 6.37
CA ALA A 248 17.59 30.49 6.24
C ALA A 248 17.47 31.55 5.13
N SER A 249 18.20 32.66 5.28
CA SER A 249 18.35 33.80 4.34
C SER A 249 17.14 34.67 3.99
N LYS A 250 15.96 34.55 4.63
CA LYS A 250 14.79 35.41 4.30
C LYS A 250 14.31 36.31 5.44
N ASN A 251 14.02 37.58 5.09
CA ASN A 251 13.39 38.55 5.98
C ASN A 251 11.94 38.13 6.33
N HIS A 252 11.38 38.73 7.40
CA HIS A 252 10.07 38.36 7.93
C HIS A 252 8.98 38.38 6.86
N THR A 253 8.92 39.44 6.05
CA THR A 253 7.96 39.65 4.96
C THR A 253 8.03 38.57 3.87
N ALA A 254 9.21 38.03 3.58
CA ALA A 254 9.35 36.97 2.57
C ALA A 254 8.98 35.58 3.11
N LEU A 255 9.14 35.32 4.42
CA LEU A 255 8.62 34.12 5.07
C LEU A 255 7.09 34.18 5.20
N ALA A 256 6.58 35.33 5.64
CA ALA A 256 5.17 35.71 5.65
C ALA A 256 4.46 35.38 4.33
N LYS A 257 4.94 35.93 3.21
CA LYS A 257 4.37 35.69 1.86
C LYS A 257 4.39 34.22 1.45
N ARG A 258 5.40 33.44 1.83
CA ARG A 258 5.46 32.01 1.51
C ARG A 258 4.38 31.20 2.23
N VAL A 259 4.13 31.46 3.51
CA VAL A 259 3.11 30.72 4.25
C VAL A 259 1.70 31.16 3.85
N ASP A 260 1.50 32.44 3.54
CA ASP A 260 0.26 32.95 2.94
C ASP A 260 -0.04 32.22 1.62
N PHE A 261 0.95 32.13 0.71
CA PHE A 261 0.83 31.40 -0.54
C PHE A 261 0.51 29.91 -0.32
N ILE A 262 1.24 29.23 0.58
CA ILE A 262 0.99 27.81 0.89
C ILE A 262 -0.40 27.59 1.47
N TYR A 263 -0.87 28.49 2.35
CA TYR A 263 -2.19 28.39 2.92
C TYR A 263 -3.29 28.49 1.84
N ARG A 264 -3.14 29.41 0.87
CA ARG A 264 -4.10 29.58 -0.24
C ARG A 264 -4.16 28.36 -1.18
N HIS A 265 -3.05 27.62 -1.32
CA HIS A 265 -2.94 26.46 -2.22
C HIS A 265 -2.83 25.13 -1.45
N ILE A 266 -3.25 25.11 -0.19
CA ILE A 266 -3.05 23.97 0.74
C ILE A 266 -3.79 22.70 0.31
N ASP A 267 -4.82 22.85 -0.52
CA ASP A 267 -5.64 21.75 -1.04
C ASP A 267 -4.95 21.02 -2.21
N ASP A 268 -3.90 21.61 -2.80
CA ASP A 268 -3.06 21.03 -3.86
C ASP A 268 -1.58 20.92 -3.41
N TRP A 269 -1.39 20.31 -2.23
CA TRP A 269 -0.10 20.24 -1.55
C TRP A 269 1.02 19.60 -2.39
N ASP A 270 0.72 18.50 -3.10
CA ASP A 270 1.75 17.76 -3.84
C ASP A 270 2.22 18.52 -5.08
N THR A 271 1.34 19.25 -5.77
CA THR A 271 1.71 20.16 -6.85
C THR A 271 2.50 21.34 -6.29
N LEU A 272 2.05 21.95 -5.18
CA LEU A 272 2.75 23.05 -4.53
C LEU A 272 4.19 22.67 -4.09
N VAL A 273 4.39 21.46 -3.55
CA VAL A 273 5.73 20.99 -3.17
C VAL A 273 6.61 20.81 -4.41
N LYS A 274 6.05 20.31 -5.53
CA LYS A 274 6.77 20.15 -6.81
C LYS A 274 7.12 21.50 -7.46
N THR A 275 6.19 22.45 -7.53
CA THR A 275 6.42 23.76 -8.17
C THR A 275 7.31 24.67 -7.33
N HIS A 276 7.35 24.48 -6.01
CA HIS A 276 8.14 25.30 -5.08
C HIS A 276 9.17 24.49 -4.29
N LEU A 277 9.79 23.46 -4.88
CA LEU A 277 10.84 22.62 -4.25
C LEU A 277 11.93 23.44 -3.51
N ALA A 278 12.36 24.58 -4.07
CA ALA A 278 13.34 25.49 -3.46
C ALA A 278 12.85 26.19 -2.16
N TRP A 279 11.59 26.01 -1.77
CA TRP A 279 11.06 26.48 -0.49
C TRP A 279 11.12 25.40 0.59
N PHE A 280 11.27 24.13 0.20
CA PHE A 280 11.28 22.99 1.10
C PHE A 280 12.71 22.53 1.43
N ARG A 281 12.89 22.03 2.66
CA ARG A 281 14.00 21.19 3.07
C ARG A 281 13.62 19.76 2.66
N PRO A 282 14.56 18.98 2.12
CA PRO A 282 14.32 17.58 1.77
C PRO A 282 14.17 16.77 3.05
N LYS A 283 13.27 15.77 3.04
CA LYS A 283 12.80 15.09 4.27
C LYS A 283 13.91 14.40 5.08
N ASN A 284 15.04 14.06 4.45
CA ASN A 284 16.08 13.18 5.03
C ASN A 284 17.50 13.82 5.02
N GLY A 285 17.63 15.15 5.00
CA GLY A 285 18.95 15.82 4.93
C GLY A 285 19.67 15.75 3.57
N LEU A 286 19.17 14.93 2.63
CA LEU A 286 19.54 14.89 1.21
C LEU A 286 19.18 16.20 0.49
N SER A 287 20.00 17.23 0.69
CA SER A 287 19.89 18.58 0.13
C SER A 287 19.24 18.65 -1.28
N CYS A 288 18.37 19.64 -1.51
CA CYS A 288 17.77 19.86 -2.85
C CYS A 288 18.78 20.48 -3.84
N ASP A 289 19.84 21.08 -3.32
CA ASP A 289 21.09 21.22 -4.06
C ASP A 289 21.70 19.82 -4.00
N PRO A 290 21.97 19.11 -5.12
CA PRO A 290 22.41 17.72 -5.09
C PRO A 290 23.56 17.59 -4.09
N PRO A 291 23.59 16.50 -3.28
CA PRO A 291 24.57 16.37 -2.21
C PRO A 291 25.94 16.73 -2.76
N LEU A 292 26.74 17.45 -1.97
CA LEU A 292 28.13 17.72 -2.32
C LEU A 292 28.80 16.36 -2.51
N ASP A 293 28.85 15.91 -3.77
CA ASP A 293 29.21 14.55 -4.09
C ASP A 293 30.66 14.36 -3.63
N LEU A 294 30.84 13.47 -2.66
CA LEU A 294 32.17 12.95 -2.32
C LEU A 294 32.80 12.25 -3.56
N TYR A 295 31.96 11.90 -4.53
CA TYR A 295 32.35 11.45 -5.86
C TYR A 295 32.66 12.65 -6.77
N ARG A 296 33.85 12.61 -7.38
CA ARG A 296 34.30 13.60 -8.36
C ARG A 296 33.37 13.75 -9.58
N PHE A 297 32.57 12.72 -9.87
CA PHE A 297 31.66 12.67 -11.01
C PHE A 297 30.28 12.19 -10.55
N ARG A 298 29.22 12.80 -11.08
CA ARG A 298 27.85 12.33 -10.84
C ARG A 298 27.65 11.00 -11.52
N HIS A 299 27.27 9.98 -10.76
CA HIS A 299 26.85 8.72 -11.33
C HIS A 299 25.41 8.84 -11.88
N GLN A 300 25.25 8.59 -13.17
CA GLN A 300 23.95 8.34 -13.80
C GLN A 300 23.96 6.89 -14.29
N PRO A 301 23.37 5.93 -13.54
CA PRO A 301 23.28 4.56 -14.02
C PRO A 301 22.43 4.52 -15.30
N ALA A 302 22.90 3.79 -16.31
CA ALA A 302 22.08 3.50 -17.47
C ALA A 302 20.85 2.69 -17.00
N PRO A 303 19.62 3.08 -17.37
CA PRO A 303 18.45 2.29 -17.02
C PRO A 303 18.46 0.97 -17.82
N PRO A 304 17.99 -0.15 -17.24
CA PRO A 304 17.88 -1.42 -17.97
C PRO A 304 16.90 -1.29 -19.14
N LEU A 305 17.04 -2.16 -20.15
CA LEU A 305 16.21 -2.15 -21.37
C LEU A 305 14.69 -2.12 -21.05
N VAL A 306 14.28 -2.86 -20.01
CA VAL A 306 12.89 -2.95 -19.56
C VAL A 306 12.35 -1.71 -18.84
N ALA A 307 13.18 -0.68 -18.62
CA ALA A 307 12.72 0.62 -18.16
C ALA A 307 11.97 1.41 -19.26
N ASP A 308 12.20 1.09 -20.53
CA ASP A 308 11.47 1.67 -21.67
C ASP A 308 10.87 0.57 -22.54
N TYR A 309 9.85 -0.10 -21.96
CA TYR A 309 9.18 -1.25 -22.54
C TYR A 309 8.68 -1.00 -23.98
N ASN A 310 8.27 0.24 -24.30
CA ASN A 310 7.78 0.62 -25.63
C ASN A 310 8.86 0.49 -26.73
N LYS A 311 10.15 0.53 -26.38
CA LYS A 311 11.26 0.30 -27.32
C LYS A 311 11.55 -1.18 -27.57
N MET A 312 11.02 -2.08 -26.73
CA MET A 312 11.25 -3.52 -26.81
C MET A 312 10.40 -4.21 -27.88
N THR A 313 10.44 -3.70 -29.11
CA THR A 313 9.65 -4.18 -30.26
C THR A 313 9.89 -5.66 -30.62
N TRP A 314 10.97 -6.26 -30.12
CA TRP A 314 11.26 -7.70 -30.24
C TRP A 314 10.48 -8.58 -29.25
N LEU A 315 10.02 -8.04 -28.11
CA LEU A 315 9.35 -8.82 -27.08
C LEU A 315 7.83 -8.88 -27.33
N SER A 316 7.44 -9.70 -28.30
CA SER A 316 6.06 -10.17 -28.41
C SER A 316 5.74 -11.17 -27.28
N PHE A 317 4.45 -11.47 -27.04
CA PHE A 317 4.11 -12.55 -26.11
C PHE A 317 4.65 -13.91 -26.58
N GLU A 318 4.74 -14.13 -27.90
CA GLU A 318 5.37 -15.32 -28.46
C GLU A 318 6.88 -15.39 -28.12
N SER A 319 7.60 -14.27 -28.24
CA SER A 319 9.01 -14.18 -27.82
C SER A 319 9.16 -14.47 -26.32
N LEU A 320 8.28 -13.92 -25.49
CA LEU A 320 8.26 -14.22 -24.06
C LEU A 320 7.97 -15.70 -23.79
N TYR A 321 6.95 -16.27 -24.44
CA TYR A 321 6.50 -17.65 -24.23
C TYR A 321 7.64 -18.66 -24.49
N ARG A 322 8.43 -18.44 -25.55
CA ARG A 322 9.64 -19.25 -25.86
C ARG A 322 10.75 -19.15 -24.81
N ARG A 323 10.83 -18.03 -24.05
CA ARG A 323 11.82 -17.86 -22.97
C ARG A 323 11.41 -18.62 -21.71
N ILE A 324 10.13 -18.55 -21.35
CA ILE A 324 9.60 -19.07 -20.08
C ILE A 324 9.27 -20.57 -20.10
N LEU A 325 9.06 -21.13 -21.29
CA LEU A 325 8.73 -22.53 -21.53
C LEU A 325 9.64 -23.11 -22.63
N PRO A 326 10.64 -23.94 -22.28
CA PRO A 326 11.53 -24.58 -23.24
C PRO A 326 10.85 -25.78 -23.92
N THR A 327 9.76 -25.52 -24.65
CA THR A 327 9.12 -26.52 -25.51
C THR A 327 9.75 -26.51 -26.90
N PRO A 328 9.93 -27.68 -27.58
CA PRO A 328 10.63 -27.74 -28.86
C PRO A 328 10.03 -26.84 -29.95
N GLU A 329 8.69 -26.73 -29.98
CA GLU A 329 7.98 -25.64 -30.64
C GLU A 329 6.67 -25.35 -29.88
N PRO A 330 6.50 -24.15 -29.29
CA PRO A 330 5.19 -23.54 -29.22
C PRO A 330 4.77 -23.22 -30.64
N THR A 331 3.70 -23.84 -31.14
CA THR A 331 3.09 -23.35 -32.38
C THR A 331 2.63 -21.91 -32.11
N ALA A 332 3.09 -20.92 -32.89
CA ALA A 332 2.73 -19.50 -32.75
C ALA A 332 1.22 -19.23 -32.49
N PRO A 333 0.27 -20.01 -33.05
CA PRO A 333 -1.14 -20.01 -32.63
C PRO A 333 -1.41 -20.03 -31.12
N LEU A 334 -0.72 -20.88 -30.34
CA LEU A 334 -0.98 -21.00 -28.89
C LEU A 334 -0.59 -19.74 -28.12
N ALA A 335 0.58 -19.17 -28.41
CA ALA A 335 0.99 -17.91 -27.79
C ALA A 335 0.02 -16.77 -28.16
N THR A 336 -0.39 -16.71 -29.43
CA THR A 336 -1.39 -15.74 -29.91
C THR A 336 -2.72 -15.90 -29.18
N GLU A 337 -3.21 -17.13 -29.02
CA GLU A 337 -4.44 -17.44 -28.30
C GLU A 337 -4.35 -17.02 -26.82
N LEU A 338 -3.27 -17.37 -26.11
CA LEU A 338 -3.08 -17.01 -24.71
C LEU A 338 -3.02 -15.48 -24.49
N PHE A 339 -2.37 -14.75 -25.40
CA PHE A 339 -2.38 -13.28 -25.35
C PHE A 339 -3.78 -12.70 -25.63
N GLN A 340 -4.50 -13.29 -26.59
CA GLN A 340 -5.89 -12.94 -26.90
C GLN A 340 -6.80 -13.22 -25.69
N GLN A 341 -6.62 -14.33 -24.97
CA GLN A 341 -7.35 -14.62 -23.73
C GLN A 341 -7.17 -13.49 -22.70
N MET A 342 -5.95 -13.03 -22.45
CA MET A 342 -5.73 -11.91 -21.52
C MET A 342 -6.44 -10.63 -21.97
N THR A 343 -6.37 -10.28 -23.26
CA THR A 343 -6.99 -9.07 -23.81
C THR A 343 -8.52 -9.15 -23.80
N GLU A 344 -9.09 -10.28 -24.24
CA GLU A 344 -10.53 -10.47 -24.44
C GLU A 344 -11.27 -10.93 -23.19
N ARG A 345 -10.66 -11.76 -22.35
CA ARG A 345 -11.27 -12.29 -21.12
C ARG A 345 -10.83 -11.55 -19.87
N GLY A 346 -9.67 -10.89 -19.88
CA GLY A 346 -9.05 -10.28 -18.69
C GLY A 346 -8.37 -11.30 -17.78
N SER A 347 -8.23 -12.54 -18.24
CA SER A 347 -7.65 -13.70 -17.56
C SER A 347 -6.92 -14.56 -18.59
N VAL A 348 -5.79 -15.12 -18.21
CA VAL A 348 -5.05 -16.11 -18.99
C VAL A 348 -4.54 -17.21 -18.06
N VAL A 349 -4.63 -18.47 -18.50
CA VAL A 349 -3.95 -19.60 -17.88
C VAL A 349 -2.73 -19.93 -18.71
N ILE A 350 -1.54 -19.76 -18.14
CA ILE A 350 -0.28 -20.16 -18.77
C ILE A 350 -0.06 -21.63 -18.41
N PRO A 351 -0.23 -22.57 -19.37
CA PRO A 351 -0.15 -23.99 -19.08
C PRO A 351 1.28 -24.38 -18.72
N GLN A 352 1.42 -25.16 -17.65
CA GLN A 352 2.67 -25.77 -17.20
C GLN A 352 3.86 -24.80 -16.99
N LEU A 353 3.60 -23.52 -16.67
CA LEU A 353 4.66 -22.56 -16.31
C LEU A 353 5.55 -23.06 -15.15
N PHE A 354 4.96 -23.83 -14.24
CA PHE A 354 5.63 -24.57 -13.16
C PHE A 354 5.54 -26.10 -13.35
N GLY A 355 5.43 -26.57 -14.60
CA GLY A 355 5.45 -28.00 -14.93
C GLY A 355 6.73 -28.71 -14.45
N TRP A 356 7.85 -27.98 -14.44
CA TRP A 356 9.16 -28.42 -13.94
C TRP A 356 9.16 -28.82 -12.46
N LEU A 357 8.17 -28.41 -11.66
CA LEU A 357 8.02 -28.92 -10.28
C LEU A 357 7.73 -30.42 -10.25
N LYS A 358 7.23 -31.02 -11.34
CA LYS A 358 6.93 -32.46 -11.46
C LYS A 358 8.13 -33.29 -11.90
N GLU A 359 9.21 -32.65 -12.36
CA GLU A 359 10.37 -33.32 -12.91
C GLU A 359 11.19 -33.97 -11.79
N ASP A 360 11.53 -35.25 -11.97
CA ASP A 360 12.53 -35.94 -11.16
C ASP A 360 13.92 -35.50 -11.66
N PHE A 361 14.46 -34.47 -11.00
CA PHE A 361 15.61 -33.70 -11.49
C PHE A 361 16.97 -34.31 -11.10
N ASP A 362 16.99 -35.20 -10.11
CA ASP A 362 18.18 -35.89 -9.61
C ASP A 362 18.06 -37.43 -9.61
N GLY A 363 16.88 -37.97 -9.93
CA GLY A 363 16.59 -39.40 -9.94
C GLY A 363 16.22 -39.98 -8.56
N ASN A 364 16.11 -39.14 -7.53
CA ASN A 364 15.77 -39.55 -6.16
C ASN A 364 14.41 -39.01 -5.71
N HIS A 365 13.76 -38.13 -6.49
CA HIS A 365 12.54 -37.42 -6.12
C HIS A 365 11.39 -37.78 -7.09
N PRO A 366 10.79 -38.99 -6.99
CA PRO A 366 9.69 -39.39 -7.85
C PRO A 366 8.47 -38.48 -7.64
N GLY A 367 8.06 -37.78 -8.70
CA GLY A 367 7.03 -36.72 -8.65
C GLY A 367 7.56 -35.32 -8.41
N GLY A 368 8.88 -35.15 -8.35
CA GLY A 368 9.60 -33.89 -8.25
C GLY A 368 9.33 -33.11 -6.97
N LEU A 369 9.66 -31.81 -7.01
CA LEU A 369 9.35 -30.87 -5.94
C LEU A 369 7.84 -30.79 -5.63
N LEU A 370 6.97 -31.11 -6.58
CA LEU A 370 5.52 -31.06 -6.37
C LEU A 370 5.08 -32.04 -5.27
N ALA A 371 5.66 -33.24 -5.24
CA ALA A 371 5.42 -34.22 -4.17
C ALA A 371 5.92 -33.71 -2.81
N LEU A 372 7.08 -33.05 -2.77
CA LEU A 372 7.62 -32.45 -1.55
C LEU A 372 6.78 -31.26 -1.07
N ALA A 373 6.35 -30.38 -1.98
CA ALA A 373 5.46 -29.26 -1.68
C ALA A 373 4.08 -29.74 -1.21
N HIS A 374 3.59 -30.84 -1.76
CA HIS A 374 2.37 -31.49 -1.28
C HIS A 374 2.49 -31.93 0.18
N GLU A 375 3.63 -32.52 0.55
CA GLU A 375 3.93 -32.95 1.91
C GLU A 375 4.23 -31.79 2.87
N GLU A 376 4.91 -30.74 2.41
CA GLU A 376 5.09 -29.48 3.13
C GLU A 376 3.72 -28.89 3.52
N MET A 377 2.80 -28.79 2.56
CA MET A 377 1.46 -28.28 2.83
C MET A 377 0.68 -29.17 3.78
N ASP A 378 0.94 -30.48 3.81
CA ASP A 378 0.33 -31.41 4.76
C ASP A 378 0.87 -31.29 6.19
N MET A 379 2.16 -30.99 6.33
CA MET A 379 2.74 -30.57 7.61
C MET A 379 2.10 -29.28 8.12
N TYR A 380 1.97 -28.24 7.28
CA TYR A 380 1.28 -27.00 7.66
C TYR A 380 -0.21 -27.23 7.99
N ASN A 381 -0.90 -28.10 7.24
CA ASN A 381 -2.29 -28.49 7.48
C ASN A 381 -2.49 -29.16 8.85
N TYR A 382 -1.54 -30.00 9.26
CA TYR A 382 -1.53 -30.66 10.56
C TYR A 382 -1.32 -29.66 11.71
N HIS A 383 -0.44 -28.68 11.53
CA HIS A 383 -0.20 -27.58 12.50
C HIS A 383 -1.23 -26.45 12.45
N TYR A 384 -2.25 -26.52 11.57
CA TYR A 384 -3.23 -25.45 11.44
C TYR A 384 -4.44 -25.64 12.35
N LEU A 385 -4.59 -24.75 13.34
CA LEU A 385 -5.76 -24.66 14.20
C LEU A 385 -6.72 -23.55 13.71
N PRO A 386 -7.92 -23.88 13.17
CA PRO A 386 -8.94 -22.88 12.87
C PRO A 386 -9.42 -22.18 14.15
N ARG A 387 -9.87 -20.91 14.02
CA ARG A 387 -10.45 -20.18 15.16
C ARG A 387 -11.87 -20.69 15.45
N THR A 388 -12.22 -20.82 16.72
CA THR A 388 -13.58 -21.18 17.16
C THR A 388 -14.63 -20.30 16.47
N GLY A 389 -15.67 -20.92 15.90
CA GLY A 389 -16.73 -20.23 15.15
C GLY A 389 -16.32 -19.65 13.78
N LYS A 390 -15.08 -19.86 13.32
CA LYS A 390 -14.61 -19.43 11.99
C LYS A 390 -14.00 -20.62 11.25
N PRO A 391 -14.78 -21.32 10.39
CA PRO A 391 -14.27 -22.46 9.63
C PRO A 391 -13.12 -22.03 8.72
N ARG A 392 -12.33 -23.01 8.30
CA ARG A 392 -11.13 -22.77 7.50
C ARG A 392 -11.45 -22.20 6.11
N LEU A 393 -12.56 -22.60 5.49
CA LEU A 393 -12.99 -22.17 4.14
C LEU A 393 -11.91 -22.44 3.07
N GLY A 394 -11.14 -23.52 3.22
CA GLY A 394 -10.08 -23.91 2.28
C GLY A 394 -8.75 -23.13 2.36
N TRP A 395 -8.58 -22.23 3.32
CA TRP A 395 -7.38 -21.38 3.45
C TRP A 395 -6.37 -21.90 4.48
N LEU A 396 -5.08 -21.95 4.13
CA LEU A 396 -4.00 -22.43 4.99
C LEU A 396 -3.26 -21.25 5.64
N ARG A 397 -3.92 -20.62 6.61
CA ARG A 397 -3.56 -19.27 7.12
C ARG A 397 -2.32 -19.21 8.01
N ASN A 398 -1.70 -20.35 8.32
CA ASN A 398 -0.38 -20.45 8.96
C ASN A 398 0.79 -20.54 7.96
N MET A 399 0.52 -20.83 6.68
CA MET A 399 1.55 -20.98 5.66
C MET A 399 1.67 -19.69 4.82
N TRP A 400 2.54 -18.78 5.25
CA TRP A 400 2.85 -17.52 4.54
C TRP A 400 4.22 -17.52 3.85
N HIS A 401 5.17 -18.32 4.34
CA HIS A 401 6.54 -18.41 3.83
C HIS A 401 7.04 -19.86 3.81
N GLY A 402 6.18 -20.81 3.44
CA GLY A 402 6.65 -22.14 3.10
C GLY A 402 7.68 -22.09 1.96
N ILE A 403 8.54 -23.10 1.87
CA ILE A 403 9.59 -23.26 0.87
C ILE A 403 8.99 -23.09 -0.53
N ILE A 404 7.84 -23.72 -0.82
CA ILE A 404 7.17 -23.59 -2.12
C ILE A 404 6.66 -22.17 -2.40
N GLN A 405 6.26 -21.43 -1.36
CA GLN A 405 5.87 -20.04 -1.50
C GLN A 405 7.08 -19.15 -1.78
N GLN A 406 8.21 -19.40 -1.11
CA GLN A 406 9.43 -18.62 -1.32
C GLN A 406 10.02 -18.88 -2.72
N LEU A 407 10.08 -20.13 -3.18
CA LEU A 407 10.54 -20.51 -4.52
C LEU A 407 9.69 -19.84 -5.61
N VAL A 408 8.36 -20.01 -5.57
CA VAL A 408 7.46 -19.53 -6.62
C VAL A 408 7.46 -17.99 -6.75
N ARG A 409 7.70 -17.27 -5.65
CA ARG A 409 7.82 -15.81 -5.63
C ARG A 409 9.12 -15.28 -6.24
N GLN A 410 10.12 -16.14 -6.42
CA GLN A 410 11.45 -15.79 -6.91
C GLN A 410 11.70 -16.23 -8.37
N ASP A 411 10.82 -17.04 -8.97
CA ASP A 411 10.95 -17.56 -10.34
C ASP A 411 10.95 -16.42 -11.40
N PRO A 412 12.03 -16.27 -12.19
CA PRO A 412 12.19 -15.16 -13.13
C PRO A 412 11.25 -15.24 -14.34
N ALA A 413 10.78 -16.44 -14.71
CA ALA A 413 9.82 -16.63 -15.79
C ALA A 413 8.42 -16.14 -15.38
N TYR A 414 7.99 -16.44 -14.15
CA TYR A 414 6.75 -15.92 -13.60
C TYR A 414 6.79 -14.40 -13.38
N TYR A 415 7.93 -13.87 -12.93
CA TYR A 415 8.19 -12.43 -12.89
C TYR A 415 8.06 -11.79 -14.29
N ALA A 416 8.69 -12.36 -15.32
CA ALA A 416 8.62 -11.84 -16.68
C ALA A 416 7.18 -11.82 -17.22
N CYS A 417 6.36 -12.84 -16.92
CA CYS A 417 4.93 -12.83 -17.22
C CYS A 417 4.21 -11.65 -16.57
N TYR A 418 4.52 -11.31 -15.33
CA TYR A 418 3.92 -10.16 -14.65
C TYR A 418 4.31 -8.83 -15.28
N VAL A 419 5.59 -8.61 -15.59
CA VAL A 419 6.04 -7.39 -16.26
C VAL A 419 5.37 -7.23 -17.63
N PHE A 420 5.24 -8.32 -18.38
CA PHE A 420 4.57 -8.33 -19.68
C PHE A 420 3.07 -8.04 -19.57
N PHE A 421 2.35 -8.68 -18.65
CA PHE A 421 0.89 -8.58 -18.56
C PHE A 421 0.39 -7.38 -17.75
N ARG A 422 1.27 -6.68 -17.00
CA ARG A 422 0.90 -5.48 -16.25
C ARG A 422 0.56 -4.34 -17.22
N PRO A 423 -0.59 -3.65 -17.07
CA PRO A 423 -0.94 -2.49 -17.91
C PRO A 423 0.08 -1.34 -17.90
N ASP A 424 0.93 -1.24 -16.87
CA ASP A 424 1.97 -0.23 -16.75
C ASP A 424 3.40 -0.76 -17.02
N HIS A 425 3.52 -2.03 -17.39
CA HIS A 425 4.79 -2.75 -17.63
C HIS A 425 5.87 -2.56 -16.55
N ALA A 426 5.49 -2.32 -15.30
CA ALA A 426 6.45 -2.01 -14.25
C ALA A 426 7.36 -3.21 -13.92
N HIS A 427 8.66 -3.04 -14.16
CA HIS A 427 9.68 -4.04 -13.83
C HIS A 427 10.10 -4.03 -12.35
N ARG A 428 10.06 -2.87 -11.68
CA ARG A 428 10.38 -2.75 -10.23
C ARG A 428 9.24 -3.31 -9.39
N LEU A 429 9.32 -4.60 -9.07
CA LEU A 429 8.28 -5.32 -8.34
C LEU A 429 8.77 -5.84 -6.97
N ILE A 430 7.85 -6.07 -6.05
CA ILE A 430 8.08 -6.87 -4.84
C ILE A 430 6.93 -7.85 -4.67
N SER A 431 7.24 -9.08 -4.29
CA SER A 431 6.25 -10.08 -3.96
C SER A 431 5.60 -9.75 -2.63
N PHE A 432 4.29 -9.81 -2.55
CA PHE A 432 3.58 -9.60 -1.30
C PHE A 432 3.35 -10.95 -0.60
N PRO A 433 3.84 -11.16 0.65
CA PRO A 433 3.57 -12.38 1.40
C PRO A 433 2.06 -12.58 1.57
N TYR A 434 1.57 -13.76 1.18
CA TYR A 434 0.16 -14.12 1.30
C TYR A 434 0.02 -15.59 1.65
N TYR A 435 -1.04 -15.94 2.40
CA TYR A 435 -1.27 -17.31 2.83
C TYR A 435 -1.69 -18.23 1.68
N ALA A 436 -1.33 -19.52 1.78
CA ALA A 436 -1.70 -20.51 0.77
C ALA A 436 -3.20 -20.90 0.82
N LYS A 437 -3.70 -21.50 -0.25
CA LYS A 437 -4.97 -22.24 -0.29
C LYS A 437 -4.66 -23.74 -0.18
N SER A 438 -5.38 -24.47 0.67
CA SER A 438 -5.25 -25.92 0.81
C SER A 438 -6.62 -26.54 1.12
N THR A 439 -7.53 -26.44 0.15
CA THR A 439 -8.91 -26.89 0.28
C THR A 439 -9.02 -28.40 0.41
N MET A 440 -9.95 -28.87 1.25
CA MET A 440 -10.30 -30.28 1.46
C MET A 440 -11.77 -30.52 1.04
N PRO A 441 -12.15 -31.76 0.68
CA PRO A 441 -13.52 -32.10 0.30
C PRO A 441 -14.56 -31.66 1.34
N GLY A 442 -15.69 -31.15 0.89
CA GLY A 442 -16.80 -30.68 1.72
C GLY A 442 -16.66 -29.26 2.28
N GLU A 443 -15.50 -28.60 2.16
CA GLU A 443 -15.34 -27.23 2.65
C GLU A 443 -16.16 -26.21 1.84
N GLN A 444 -16.76 -25.26 2.55
CA GLN A 444 -17.54 -24.17 1.97
C GLN A 444 -16.61 -23.09 1.39
N THR A 445 -16.15 -23.29 0.16
CA THR A 445 -15.22 -22.38 -0.53
C THR A 445 -15.88 -21.32 -1.40
N ARG A 446 -17.21 -21.32 -1.54
CA ARG A 446 -17.90 -20.45 -2.50
C ARG A 446 -17.90 -18.98 -2.06
N PHE A 447 -17.36 -18.10 -2.91
CA PHE A 447 -17.44 -16.64 -2.78
C PHE A 447 -17.25 -15.99 -4.16
N ARG A 448 -17.68 -14.72 -4.30
CA ARG A 448 -17.52 -13.88 -5.48
C ARG A 448 -17.22 -12.44 -5.06
N HIS A 449 -16.23 -11.79 -5.66
CA HIS A 449 -15.81 -10.43 -5.33
C HIS A 449 -14.94 -9.80 -6.43
N ILE A 450 -14.51 -8.57 -6.18
CA ILE A 450 -13.44 -7.87 -6.91
C ILE A 450 -12.51 -7.20 -5.88
N ASP A 451 -11.20 -7.37 -6.04
CA ASP A 451 -10.19 -7.09 -4.98
C ASP A 451 -9.73 -5.62 -4.90
N VAL A 452 -10.41 -4.73 -5.62
CA VAL A 452 -10.13 -3.29 -5.71
C VAL A 452 -11.35 -2.50 -5.24
N ASN A 453 -11.13 -1.36 -4.57
CA ASN A 453 -12.19 -0.38 -4.41
C ASN A 453 -12.45 0.30 -5.76
N LEU A 454 -13.59 0.01 -6.36
CA LEU A 454 -14.01 0.58 -7.64
C LEU A 454 -14.17 2.11 -7.61
N ASN A 455 -14.53 2.70 -6.46
CA ASN A 455 -14.59 4.16 -6.33
C ASN A 455 -13.18 4.78 -6.44
N ASP A 456 -12.21 4.26 -5.67
CA ASP A 456 -10.82 4.74 -5.72
C ASP A 456 -10.20 4.51 -7.11
N LEU A 457 -10.46 3.35 -7.71
CA LEU A 457 -9.97 2.97 -9.04
C LEU A 457 -10.39 4.01 -10.09
N PHE A 458 -11.68 4.37 -10.15
CA PHE A 458 -12.16 5.32 -11.15
C PHE A 458 -11.81 6.78 -10.83
N GLN A 459 -11.55 7.12 -9.57
CA GLN A 459 -11.15 8.49 -9.17
C GLN A 459 -9.64 8.74 -9.30
N THR A 460 -8.81 7.72 -9.12
CA THR A 460 -7.35 7.89 -8.92
C THR A 460 -6.47 6.90 -9.69
N GLY A 461 -7.06 5.90 -10.36
CA GLY A 461 -6.32 4.76 -10.93
C GLY A 461 -5.77 3.78 -9.89
N ARG A 462 -6.12 3.91 -8.60
CA ARG A 462 -5.66 3.00 -7.52
C ARG A 462 -5.94 1.54 -7.87
N GLY A 463 -4.88 0.73 -7.87
CA GLY A 463 -4.97 -0.72 -8.08
C GLY A 463 -5.14 -1.20 -9.53
N HIS A 464 -5.20 -0.31 -10.54
CA HIS A 464 -5.46 -0.70 -11.94
C HIS A 464 -4.45 -1.69 -12.54
N ALA A 465 -3.21 -1.73 -12.03
CA ALA A 465 -2.13 -2.59 -12.52
C ALA A 465 -1.79 -3.78 -11.60
N ILE A 466 -2.54 -4.01 -10.52
CA ILE A 466 -2.27 -5.10 -9.57
C ILE A 466 -2.84 -6.42 -10.10
N LEU A 467 -2.06 -7.11 -10.93
CA LEU A 467 -2.42 -8.43 -11.43
C LEU A 467 -2.59 -9.44 -10.27
N GLN A 468 -3.59 -10.29 -10.41
CA GLN A 468 -3.84 -11.39 -9.49
C GLN A 468 -3.25 -12.69 -10.05
N GLY A 469 -2.41 -13.33 -9.25
CA GLY A 469 -1.71 -14.55 -9.61
C GLY A 469 -2.16 -15.74 -8.78
N SER A 470 -2.27 -16.91 -9.43
CA SER A 470 -2.53 -18.19 -8.76
C SER A 470 -1.82 -19.32 -9.50
N LEU A 471 -0.91 -20.03 -8.81
CA LEU A 471 -0.36 -21.31 -9.24
C LEU A 471 -1.21 -22.43 -8.64
N SER A 472 -1.69 -23.36 -9.46
CA SER A 472 -2.31 -24.59 -8.96
C SER A 472 -1.25 -25.67 -8.71
N LEU A 473 -1.33 -26.33 -7.55
CA LEU A 473 -0.49 -27.48 -7.20
C LEU A 473 -1.25 -28.81 -7.31
N ASP A 474 -2.57 -28.77 -7.43
CA ASP A 474 -3.42 -29.92 -7.72
C ASP A 474 -4.14 -29.69 -9.06
N ASP A 475 -4.57 -30.77 -9.72
CA ASP A 475 -5.49 -30.64 -10.85
C ASP A 475 -6.88 -30.19 -10.32
N GLU A 476 -7.43 -29.10 -10.82
CA GLU A 476 -8.75 -28.58 -10.45
C GLU A 476 -9.90 -29.32 -11.17
N ASP A 477 -11.15 -28.99 -10.86
CA ASP A 477 -12.32 -29.41 -11.66
C ASP A 477 -13.37 -28.29 -11.70
N GLU A 478 -14.40 -28.38 -12.56
CA GLU A 478 -15.43 -27.35 -12.73
C GLU A 478 -16.21 -26.99 -11.45
N GLN A 479 -16.19 -27.86 -10.45
CA GLN A 479 -16.88 -27.73 -9.17
C GLN A 479 -15.92 -27.29 -8.05
N ASN A 480 -14.61 -27.36 -8.28
CA ASN A 480 -13.52 -26.94 -7.39
C ASN A 480 -12.40 -26.22 -8.16
N CYS A 481 -12.74 -25.06 -8.73
CA CYS A 481 -11.85 -24.18 -9.49
C CYS A 481 -12.12 -22.70 -9.14
N THR A 482 -11.52 -21.77 -9.88
CA THR A 482 -11.90 -20.36 -9.84
C THR A 482 -13.03 -20.11 -10.84
N GLU A 483 -13.96 -19.21 -10.51
CA GLU A 483 -14.96 -18.73 -11.45
C GLU A 483 -14.78 -17.22 -11.70
N LEU A 484 -14.99 -16.75 -12.93
CA LEU A 484 -14.75 -15.37 -13.34
C LEU A 484 -15.86 -14.87 -14.29
N LEU A 485 -16.07 -13.55 -14.34
CA LEU A 485 -16.89 -12.90 -15.37
C LEU A 485 -16.00 -12.39 -16.52
N TYR A 486 -15.67 -13.26 -17.47
CA TYR A 486 -14.78 -12.90 -18.59
C TYR A 486 -15.26 -11.65 -19.35
N GLY A 487 -14.31 -10.79 -19.73
CA GLY A 487 -14.59 -9.58 -20.50
C GLY A 487 -15.10 -8.39 -19.69
N MET A 488 -15.54 -8.60 -18.44
CA MET A 488 -16.08 -7.54 -17.60
C MET A 488 -15.10 -6.43 -17.25
N HIS A 489 -13.78 -6.64 -17.40
CA HIS A 489 -12.78 -5.58 -17.27
C HIS A 489 -13.03 -4.41 -18.23
N ARG A 490 -13.64 -4.64 -19.40
CA ARG A 490 -14.05 -3.58 -20.34
C ARG A 490 -15.31 -2.82 -19.90
N HIS A 491 -16.20 -3.47 -19.17
CA HIS A 491 -17.52 -2.96 -18.80
C HIS A 491 -17.62 -2.54 -17.32
N ILE A 492 -16.54 -2.68 -16.56
CA ILE A 492 -16.53 -2.51 -15.09
C ILE A 492 -17.02 -1.12 -14.64
N HIS A 493 -16.74 -0.07 -15.42
CA HIS A 493 -17.21 1.28 -15.15
C HIS A 493 -18.73 1.44 -15.38
N GLU A 494 -19.25 0.87 -16.47
CA GLU A 494 -20.66 0.91 -16.85
C GLU A 494 -21.53 0.10 -15.88
N TRP A 495 -21.02 -1.06 -15.48
CA TRP A 495 -21.62 -1.90 -14.45
C TRP A 495 -21.62 -1.22 -13.09
N TRP A 496 -20.50 -0.66 -12.64
CA TRP A 496 -20.45 0.03 -11.34
C TRP A 496 -21.35 1.29 -11.30
N ALA A 497 -21.50 2.00 -12.41
CA ALA A 497 -22.51 3.06 -12.52
C ALA A 497 -23.93 2.50 -12.31
N SER A 498 -24.25 1.38 -12.98
CA SER A 498 -25.55 0.69 -12.83
C SER A 498 -25.80 0.24 -11.38
N VAL A 499 -24.78 -0.28 -10.67
CA VAL A 499 -24.87 -0.69 -9.25
C VAL A 499 -25.08 0.52 -8.32
N ARG A 500 -24.47 1.68 -8.61
CA ARG A 500 -24.71 2.93 -7.88
C ARG A 500 -26.14 3.43 -8.03
N ASP A 501 -26.69 3.36 -9.24
CA ASP A 501 -28.06 3.81 -9.51
C ASP A 501 -29.11 2.93 -8.79
N ARG A 502 -28.79 1.64 -8.57
CA ARG A 502 -29.59 0.73 -7.72
C ARG A 502 -29.40 0.94 -6.21
N MET A 503 -28.47 1.80 -5.78
CA MET A 503 -28.06 2.02 -4.39
C MET A 503 -27.49 0.77 -3.68
N GLU A 504 -26.87 -0.14 -4.44
CA GLU A 504 -26.36 -1.43 -3.94
C GLU A 504 -24.86 -1.43 -3.62
N THR A 505 -24.22 -0.26 -3.61
CA THR A 505 -22.78 -0.13 -3.35
C THR A 505 -22.44 -0.23 -1.87
N THR A 506 -21.48 -1.09 -1.55
CA THR A 506 -20.62 -0.95 -0.36
C THR A 506 -19.40 -0.07 -0.69
N ASP A 507 -18.84 0.62 0.30
CA ASP A 507 -17.56 1.32 0.16
C ASP A 507 -16.49 0.59 0.99
N GLY A 508 -15.45 0.09 0.32
CA GLY A 508 -14.45 -0.77 0.93
C GLY A 508 -13.41 -1.26 -0.06
N TYR A 509 -12.27 -1.73 0.45
CA TYR A 509 -11.13 -2.15 -0.38
C TYR A 509 -11.39 -3.35 -1.30
N VAL A 510 -12.44 -4.14 -1.02
CA VAL A 510 -12.85 -5.33 -1.77
C VAL A 510 -14.37 -5.31 -1.83
N GLN A 511 -14.94 -5.44 -3.02
CA GLN A 511 -16.40 -5.42 -3.20
C GLN A 511 -16.93 -6.84 -3.38
N LYS A 512 -17.81 -7.29 -2.48
CA LYS A 512 -18.50 -8.58 -2.60
C LYS A 512 -19.49 -8.52 -3.76
N ILE A 513 -19.58 -9.59 -4.55
CA ILE A 513 -20.54 -9.72 -5.64
C ILE A 513 -21.55 -10.81 -5.30
N ASP A 514 -22.83 -10.51 -5.41
CA ASP A 514 -23.94 -11.45 -5.21
C ASP A 514 -25.13 -11.09 -6.12
N GLY A 515 -26.24 -11.83 -5.98
CA GLY A 515 -27.40 -11.69 -6.88
C GLY A 515 -28.12 -10.34 -6.84
N LYS A 516 -27.74 -9.43 -5.93
CA LYS A 516 -28.23 -8.05 -5.90
C LYS A 516 -27.46 -7.21 -6.93
N ASN A 517 -26.15 -7.11 -6.75
CA ASN A 517 -25.29 -6.29 -7.60
C ASN A 517 -24.84 -6.96 -8.92
N TRP A 518 -25.12 -8.25 -9.14
CA TRP A 518 -24.99 -8.92 -10.44
C TRP A 518 -26.28 -9.69 -10.79
N THR A 519 -27.14 -9.08 -11.60
CA THR A 519 -28.44 -9.65 -11.97
C THR A 519 -28.41 -10.40 -13.31
N LYS A 520 -29.52 -11.04 -13.70
CA LYS A 520 -29.66 -11.66 -15.04
C LYS A 520 -29.68 -10.63 -16.15
N GLU A 521 -30.20 -9.43 -15.86
CA GLU A 521 -30.24 -8.29 -16.75
C GLU A 521 -28.84 -7.70 -16.95
N ASP A 522 -28.01 -7.63 -15.90
CA ASP A 522 -26.58 -7.29 -16.03
C ASP A 522 -25.86 -8.32 -16.93
N ALA A 523 -26.05 -9.63 -16.66
CA ALA A 523 -25.47 -10.70 -17.46
C ALA A 523 -25.85 -10.63 -18.95
N ALA A 524 -27.13 -10.38 -19.24
CA ALA A 524 -27.62 -10.19 -20.61
C ALA A 524 -27.12 -8.88 -21.26
N LYS A 525 -27.01 -7.79 -20.50
CA LYS A 525 -26.55 -6.47 -20.97
C LYS A 525 -25.07 -6.50 -21.38
N TYR A 526 -24.22 -7.14 -20.59
CA TYR A 526 -22.77 -7.18 -20.82
C TYR A 526 -22.30 -8.46 -21.55
N GLY A 527 -23.21 -9.40 -21.85
CA GLY A 527 -22.88 -10.64 -22.54
C GLY A 527 -21.95 -11.57 -21.75
N ALA A 528 -21.99 -11.52 -20.42
CA ALA A 528 -21.09 -12.22 -19.52
C ALA A 528 -21.86 -13.03 -18.46
N ASP A 529 -21.34 -14.21 -18.12
CA ASP A 529 -21.78 -14.98 -16.95
C ASP A 529 -20.58 -15.68 -16.32
N TRP A 530 -20.78 -16.28 -15.14
CA TRP A 530 -19.74 -16.88 -14.30
C TRP A 530 -19.19 -18.17 -14.91
N ALA A 531 -18.15 -18.01 -15.73
CA ALA A 531 -17.41 -19.10 -16.34
C ALA A 531 -16.44 -19.75 -15.34
N LYS A 532 -16.11 -21.03 -15.58
CA LYS A 532 -15.11 -21.79 -14.81
C LYS A 532 -13.75 -21.67 -15.48
N GLU A 533 -12.71 -21.50 -14.68
CA GLU A 533 -11.31 -21.51 -15.11
C GLU A 533 -10.59 -22.64 -14.36
N VAL A 534 -10.56 -23.82 -14.98
CA VAL A 534 -9.94 -25.03 -14.41
C VAL A 534 -8.45 -25.01 -14.71
N CYS A 535 -7.63 -24.98 -13.66
CA CYS A 535 -6.17 -25.07 -13.76
C CYS A 535 -5.68 -26.49 -13.45
N MET A 536 -4.72 -27.01 -14.22
CA MET A 536 -4.01 -28.25 -13.89
C MET A 536 -2.84 -27.97 -12.94
N ALA A 537 -2.30 -29.00 -12.27
CA ALA A 537 -1.10 -28.83 -11.46
C ALA A 537 0.06 -28.27 -12.30
N GLY A 538 0.73 -27.22 -11.83
CA GLY A 538 1.79 -26.51 -12.56
C GLY A 538 1.29 -25.38 -13.48
N ASP A 539 -0.01 -25.23 -13.68
CA ASP A 539 -0.59 -24.11 -14.43
C ASP A 539 -0.67 -22.84 -13.56
N VAL A 540 -0.55 -21.70 -14.22
CA VAL A 540 -0.61 -20.37 -13.59
C VAL A 540 -1.70 -19.53 -14.23
N ARG A 541 -2.70 -19.12 -13.44
CA ARG A 541 -3.65 -18.08 -13.84
C ARG A 541 -3.12 -16.70 -13.47
N ILE A 542 -3.16 -15.79 -14.44
CA ILE A 542 -2.96 -14.35 -14.24
C ILE A 542 -4.25 -13.65 -14.69
N SER A 543 -4.84 -12.81 -13.82
CA SER A 543 -6.04 -12.04 -14.14
C SER A 543 -5.91 -10.56 -13.77
N LEU A 544 -6.59 -9.70 -14.53
CA LEU A 544 -6.64 -8.26 -14.29
C LEU A 544 -7.34 -7.95 -12.95
N PRO A 545 -6.88 -6.93 -12.21
CA PRO A 545 -7.50 -6.50 -10.94
C PRO A 545 -8.98 -6.13 -11.07
N THR A 546 -9.36 -5.63 -12.25
CA THR A 546 -10.71 -5.20 -12.57
C THR A 546 -11.66 -6.34 -12.95
N LEU A 547 -11.21 -7.60 -12.91
CA LEU A 547 -12.04 -8.74 -13.30
C LEU A 547 -12.78 -9.32 -12.08
N PRO A 548 -14.13 -9.34 -12.07
CA PRO A 548 -14.91 -10.06 -11.08
C PRO A 548 -14.55 -11.55 -11.09
N HIS A 549 -14.25 -12.09 -9.91
CA HIS A 549 -13.80 -13.47 -9.76
C HIS A 549 -14.29 -14.07 -8.43
N GLY A 550 -14.06 -15.36 -8.25
CA GLY A 550 -14.54 -16.11 -7.11
C GLY A 550 -13.93 -17.50 -7.03
N SER A 551 -14.45 -18.29 -6.09
CA SER A 551 -14.18 -19.72 -6.02
C SER A 551 -15.50 -20.46 -6.07
N THR A 552 -15.51 -21.62 -6.71
CA THR A 552 -16.62 -22.56 -6.60
C THR A 552 -16.66 -23.17 -5.18
N GLY A 553 -17.76 -23.82 -4.85
CA GLY A 553 -17.92 -24.60 -3.62
C GLY A 553 -19.35 -25.15 -3.46
N PRO A 554 -19.57 -26.16 -2.60
CA PRO A 554 -18.59 -26.80 -1.73
C PRO A 554 -17.51 -27.55 -2.51
N ALA A 555 -16.32 -27.71 -1.93
CA ALA A 555 -15.20 -28.34 -2.63
C ALA A 555 -15.42 -29.85 -2.82
N THR A 556 -15.21 -30.34 -4.04
CA THR A 556 -15.34 -31.76 -4.43
C THR A 556 -14.12 -32.60 -4.03
N LYS A 557 -12.93 -32.03 -4.19
CA LYS A 557 -11.64 -32.69 -4.01
C LYS A 557 -10.65 -31.80 -3.24
N ARG A 558 -9.46 -32.32 -2.97
CA ARG A 558 -8.35 -31.49 -2.49
C ARG A 558 -7.94 -30.49 -3.58
N ARG A 559 -7.64 -29.25 -3.18
CA ARG A 559 -7.13 -28.20 -4.07
C ARG A 559 -6.17 -27.27 -3.34
N ARG A 560 -4.89 -27.34 -3.70
CA ARG A 560 -3.81 -26.50 -3.20
C ARG A 560 -3.41 -25.47 -4.24
N CYS A 561 -3.32 -24.21 -3.82
CA CYS A 561 -2.88 -23.10 -4.66
C CYS A 561 -1.93 -22.18 -3.91
N ILE A 562 -0.92 -21.67 -4.61
CA ILE A 562 -0.05 -20.58 -4.14
C ILE A 562 -0.54 -19.28 -4.78
N LEU A 563 -0.52 -18.18 -4.01
CA LEU A 563 -0.94 -16.85 -4.45
C LEU A 563 0.24 -15.86 -4.42
N PRO A 564 1.15 -15.93 -5.41
CA PRO A 564 2.33 -15.08 -5.49
C PRO A 564 1.98 -13.79 -6.23
N TRP A 565 1.59 -12.75 -5.50
CA TRP A 565 1.21 -11.46 -6.10
C TRP A 565 2.40 -10.50 -6.08
N PHE A 566 2.69 -9.85 -7.21
CA PHE A 566 3.69 -8.80 -7.28
C PHE A 566 3.04 -7.40 -7.33
N VAL A 567 3.53 -6.49 -6.49
CA VAL A 567 3.15 -5.07 -6.48
C VAL A 567 4.35 -4.20 -6.89
N ARG A 568 4.12 -3.09 -7.58
CA ARG A 568 5.21 -2.19 -7.97
C ARG A 568 5.81 -1.49 -6.77
N VAL A 569 7.14 -1.38 -6.79
CA VAL A 569 7.92 -0.45 -5.99
C VAL A 569 8.07 0.84 -6.80
N ARG A 570 7.64 1.97 -6.24
CA ARG A 570 7.72 3.28 -6.90
C ARG A 570 9.14 3.80 -6.95
N ASP A 571 9.29 4.91 -7.65
CA ASP A 571 10.58 5.52 -8.02
C ASP A 571 11.35 6.10 -6.82
N ASP A 572 10.72 6.23 -5.64
CA ASP A 572 11.34 6.51 -4.35
C ASP A 572 11.93 5.27 -3.67
N HIS A 573 11.80 4.10 -4.29
CA HIS A 573 12.18 2.78 -3.82
C HIS A 573 11.52 2.34 -2.50
N SER A 574 10.50 3.05 -2.00
CA SER A 574 9.85 2.78 -0.71
C SER A 574 8.33 2.66 -0.82
N THR A 575 7.66 3.51 -1.60
CA THR A 575 6.20 3.48 -1.73
C THR A 575 5.75 2.37 -2.70
N LEU A 576 4.62 1.72 -2.41
CA LEU A 576 4.03 0.67 -3.25
C LEU A 576 2.88 1.20 -4.13
N ASP A 577 2.43 0.43 -5.13
CA ASP A 577 1.24 0.75 -5.97
C ASP A 577 0.04 1.21 -5.12
N THR A 578 -0.27 0.43 -4.07
CA THR A 578 -1.32 0.70 -3.08
C THR A 578 -0.68 1.23 -1.80
N PRO A 579 -0.75 2.54 -1.49
CA PRO A 579 -0.11 3.09 -0.28
C PRO A 579 -0.63 2.49 1.03
N GLU A 580 -1.86 1.96 1.05
CA GLU A 580 -2.45 1.31 2.22
C GLU A 580 -1.90 -0.11 2.47
N SER A 581 -1.18 -0.69 1.50
CA SER A 581 -0.56 -2.02 1.61
C SER A 581 0.76 -2.02 2.39
N GLY A 582 1.24 -0.84 2.81
CA GLY A 582 2.49 -0.65 3.54
C GLY A 582 3.61 -0.10 2.65
N THR A 583 4.84 -0.09 3.17
CA THR A 583 6.05 0.27 2.41
C THR A 583 6.85 -0.96 1.97
N TRP A 584 7.80 -0.76 1.04
CA TRP A 584 8.80 -1.77 0.68
C TRP A 584 9.54 -2.29 1.90
N GLU A 585 9.91 -1.41 2.86
CA GLU A 585 10.61 -1.79 4.08
C GLU A 585 9.79 -2.73 4.97
N GLU A 586 8.47 -2.52 5.08
CA GLU A 586 7.57 -3.40 5.84
C GLU A 586 7.41 -4.78 5.17
N VAL A 587 7.32 -4.82 3.84
CA VAL A 587 7.20 -6.07 3.06
C VAL A 587 8.53 -6.83 3.01
N SER A 588 9.65 -6.14 2.85
CA SER A 588 11.02 -6.67 2.97
C SER A 588 11.26 -7.29 4.35
N ALA A 589 10.87 -6.59 5.43
CA ALA A 589 10.94 -7.13 6.78
C ALA A 589 10.11 -8.41 6.94
N ALA A 590 8.90 -8.47 6.36
CA ALA A 590 8.05 -9.66 6.41
C ALA A 590 8.68 -10.89 5.72
N HIS A 591 9.38 -10.72 4.59
CA HIS A 591 10.16 -11.78 3.93
C HIS A 591 11.40 -12.19 4.71
N ARG A 592 12.17 -11.21 5.20
CA ARG A 592 13.38 -11.46 5.99
C ARG A 592 13.03 -12.25 7.26
N ASP A 593 12.03 -11.79 8.01
CA ASP A 593 11.72 -12.33 9.33
C ASP A 593 10.73 -13.51 9.27
N LEU A 594 10.32 -13.93 8.06
CA LEU A 594 9.38 -15.04 7.78
C LEU A 594 8.03 -14.90 8.53
N ILE A 595 7.59 -13.65 8.72
CA ILE A 595 6.32 -13.28 9.37
C ILE A 595 5.28 -12.77 8.37
N GLN A 596 4.01 -12.76 8.76
CA GLN A 596 2.95 -12.09 7.99
C GLN A 596 3.28 -10.59 7.84
N ALA A 597 3.01 -10.01 6.67
CA ALA A 597 3.01 -8.55 6.52
C ALA A 597 1.93 -7.91 7.42
N THR A 598 2.13 -6.67 7.87
CA THR A 598 1.17 -5.95 8.74
C THR A 598 -0.17 -5.68 8.02
N ARG A 599 -0.09 -5.49 6.70
CA ARG A 599 -1.18 -5.21 5.76
C ARG A 599 -1.29 -6.32 4.72
N THR A 600 -2.37 -6.27 3.96
CA THR A 600 -2.60 -7.07 2.74
C THR A 600 -2.45 -6.19 1.50
N PRO A 601 -2.31 -6.74 0.28
CA PRO A 601 -2.20 -5.97 -0.96
C PRO A 601 -3.31 -4.93 -1.18
N SER A 602 -4.54 -5.22 -0.74
CA SER A 602 -5.69 -4.29 -0.84
C SER A 602 -5.75 -3.24 0.30
N GLY A 603 -4.92 -3.37 1.34
CA GLY A 603 -4.82 -2.42 2.47
C GLY A 603 -5.49 -2.83 3.80
N PHE A 604 -6.16 -3.99 3.86
CA PHE A 604 -6.66 -4.52 5.15
C PHE A 604 -5.50 -4.90 6.07
N THR A 605 -5.69 -4.81 7.39
CA THR A 605 -4.74 -5.39 8.36
C THR A 605 -4.77 -6.92 8.25
N SER A 606 -3.61 -7.57 8.27
CA SER A 606 -3.53 -9.04 8.15
C SER A 606 -4.28 -9.76 9.28
N SER A 607 -4.34 -9.15 10.47
CA SER A 607 -5.15 -9.57 11.62
C SER A 607 -6.63 -9.84 11.31
N LYS A 608 -7.19 -9.24 10.25
CA LYS A 608 -8.54 -9.54 9.72
C LYS A 608 -8.69 -11.01 9.32
N TYR A 609 -7.64 -11.59 8.75
CA TYR A 609 -7.58 -12.96 8.25
C TYR A 609 -7.01 -13.92 9.31
N GLY A 610 -6.21 -13.43 10.23
CA GLY A 610 -5.57 -14.18 11.31
C GLY A 610 -4.36 -13.41 11.79
N HIS A 611 -3.86 -13.72 12.98
CA HIS A 611 -2.62 -13.14 13.48
C HIS A 611 -1.72 -14.28 13.94
N LEU A 612 -0.66 -14.54 13.17
CA LEU A 612 0.44 -15.38 13.63
C LEU A 612 1.24 -14.59 14.67
N GLN A 613 1.52 -15.24 15.80
CA GLN A 613 2.27 -14.64 16.91
C GLN A 613 3.79 -14.67 16.69
N TYR A 614 4.25 -15.63 15.88
CA TYR A 614 5.66 -15.87 15.54
C TYR A 614 5.74 -16.50 14.14
N ALA A 615 6.92 -16.45 13.51
CA ALA A 615 7.22 -17.17 12.27
C ALA A 615 7.12 -18.69 12.50
N PHE A 616 6.74 -19.48 11.50
CA PHE A 616 6.61 -20.93 11.72
C PHE A 616 7.98 -21.54 12.09
N PRO A 617 8.14 -22.24 13.24
CA PRO A 617 9.46 -22.54 13.82
C PRO A 617 10.42 -23.36 12.94
N ALA A 618 9.87 -24.10 11.98
CA ALA A 618 10.63 -24.94 11.07
C ALA A 618 10.65 -24.41 9.62
N ALA A 619 10.20 -23.19 9.35
CA ALA A 619 10.29 -22.60 8.01
C ALA A 619 11.74 -22.15 7.73
N PRO A 620 12.46 -22.81 6.81
CA PRO A 620 13.79 -22.36 6.43
C PRO A 620 13.68 -21.17 5.45
N ARG A 621 14.80 -20.52 5.15
CA ARG A 621 14.82 -19.34 4.26
C ARG A 621 15.43 -19.71 2.90
N PHE A 622 14.69 -19.45 1.82
CA PHE A 622 15.10 -19.76 0.44
C PHE A 622 16.02 -18.67 -0.11
N HIS A 623 17.28 -18.99 -0.41
CA HIS A 623 18.37 -18.04 -0.69
C HIS A 623 19.15 -18.40 -1.96
N GLY A 624 19.89 -17.43 -2.51
CA GLY A 624 20.97 -17.69 -3.46
C GLY A 624 20.57 -17.76 -4.94
N GLU A 625 19.41 -17.23 -5.31
CA GLU A 625 18.78 -17.45 -6.63
C GLU A 625 18.97 -16.30 -7.64
N GLY A 626 19.79 -15.29 -7.33
CA GLY A 626 20.06 -14.14 -8.21
C GLY A 626 19.39 -12.84 -7.77
N LEU A 627 19.82 -11.74 -8.37
CA LEU A 627 19.51 -10.38 -7.92
C LEU A 627 18.08 -9.95 -8.26
N ILE A 628 17.50 -10.41 -9.37
CA ILE A 628 16.06 -10.25 -9.63
C ILE A 628 15.26 -10.94 -8.52
N SER A 629 15.58 -12.20 -8.20
CA SER A 629 14.90 -12.97 -7.15
C SER A 629 15.00 -12.27 -5.79
N ASP A 630 16.19 -11.79 -5.40
CA ASP A 630 16.39 -11.06 -4.15
C ASP A 630 15.67 -9.71 -4.12
N CYS A 631 15.51 -9.00 -5.26
CA CYS A 631 14.64 -7.84 -5.34
C CYS A 631 13.16 -8.18 -5.12
N LEU A 632 12.69 -9.31 -5.67
CA LEU A 632 11.30 -9.76 -5.53
C LEU A 632 10.93 -10.14 -4.09
N VAL A 633 11.90 -10.51 -3.25
CA VAL A 633 11.68 -10.73 -1.80
C VAL A 633 12.29 -9.65 -0.91
N GLY A 634 12.67 -8.51 -1.49
CA GLY A 634 13.10 -7.31 -0.76
C GLY A 634 14.45 -7.41 -0.03
N ARG A 635 15.34 -8.32 -0.47
CA ARG A 635 16.72 -8.44 0.04
C ARG A 635 17.68 -7.52 -0.72
N ALA A 636 17.47 -7.33 -2.02
CA ALA A 636 18.19 -6.38 -2.86
C ALA A 636 17.31 -5.17 -3.25
N ARG A 637 17.93 -4.06 -3.65
CA ARG A 637 17.23 -2.88 -4.21
C ARG A 637 17.33 -2.91 -5.75
N TRP A 638 16.26 -2.53 -6.43
CA TRP A 638 16.23 -2.36 -7.90
C TRP A 638 17.23 -1.33 -8.47
N THR A 639 17.98 -0.61 -7.63
CA THR A 639 19.09 0.27 -8.03
C THR A 639 20.44 -0.45 -8.14
N ASP A 640 20.52 -1.74 -7.78
CA ASP A 640 21.76 -2.51 -7.86
C ASP A 640 22.18 -2.71 -9.33
N PRO A 641 23.43 -2.40 -9.72
CA PRO A 641 23.90 -2.55 -11.11
C PRO A 641 23.77 -3.99 -11.66
N GLY A 642 23.92 -5.01 -10.80
CA GLY A 642 23.78 -6.41 -11.21
C GLY A 642 22.34 -6.78 -11.57
N VAL A 643 21.33 -6.16 -10.93
CA VAL A 643 19.91 -6.33 -11.29
C VAL A 643 19.68 -5.85 -12.73
N SER A 644 20.30 -4.74 -13.14
CA SER A 644 20.17 -4.26 -14.52
C SER A 644 20.75 -5.24 -15.53
N THR A 645 21.86 -5.89 -15.18
CA THR A 645 22.50 -6.94 -16.02
C THR A 645 21.58 -8.17 -16.17
N GLU A 646 20.98 -8.66 -15.09
CA GLU A 646 20.01 -9.77 -15.16
C GLU A 646 18.74 -9.40 -15.95
N LEU A 647 18.24 -8.17 -15.79
CA LEU A 647 17.08 -7.68 -16.55
C LEU A 647 17.38 -7.61 -18.04
N ASP A 648 18.56 -7.15 -18.44
CA ASP A 648 18.96 -7.07 -19.84
C ASP A 648 19.15 -8.46 -20.48
N VAL A 649 19.55 -9.48 -19.69
CA VAL A 649 19.51 -10.89 -20.15
C VAL A 649 18.07 -11.38 -20.32
N LEU A 650 17.21 -11.19 -19.31
CA LEU A 650 15.84 -11.70 -19.30
C LEU A 650 14.96 -11.07 -20.39
N PHE A 651 15.09 -9.75 -20.59
CA PHE A 651 14.26 -8.95 -21.49
C PHE A 651 14.94 -8.55 -22.81
N GLY A 652 16.25 -8.78 -22.97
CA GLY A 652 17.01 -8.44 -24.17
C GLY A 652 16.60 -9.22 -25.43
N GLN A 653 17.30 -8.98 -26.53
CA GLN A 653 16.96 -9.55 -27.85
C GLN A 653 17.26 -11.05 -27.99
N HIS A 654 18.12 -11.62 -27.12
CA HIS A 654 18.58 -13.00 -27.23
C HIS A 654 17.66 -13.98 -26.46
N GLU A 655 16.60 -14.47 -27.10
CA GLU A 655 15.63 -15.43 -26.52
C GLU A 655 16.31 -16.63 -25.85
N ALA A 656 17.32 -17.21 -26.50
CA ALA A 656 18.06 -18.36 -25.99
C ALA A 656 18.87 -18.05 -24.70
N ALA A 657 19.35 -16.82 -24.54
CA ALA A 657 20.08 -16.42 -23.32
C ALA A 657 19.11 -16.27 -22.13
N ALA A 658 17.95 -15.67 -22.34
CA ALA A 658 16.88 -15.59 -21.34
C ALA A 658 16.37 -16.98 -20.94
N ALA A 659 16.14 -17.87 -21.92
CA ALA A 659 15.74 -19.26 -21.67
C ALA A 659 16.81 -20.05 -20.88
N ALA A 660 18.09 -19.87 -21.22
CA ALA A 660 19.20 -20.51 -20.49
C ALA A 660 19.34 -19.99 -19.05
N TYR A 661 19.15 -18.68 -18.83
CA TYR A 661 19.11 -18.08 -17.49
C TYR A 661 17.97 -18.67 -16.65
N ILE A 662 16.74 -18.71 -17.18
CA ILE A 662 15.58 -19.32 -16.50
C ILE A 662 15.80 -20.82 -16.22
N ALA A 663 16.35 -21.57 -17.17
CA ALA A 663 16.62 -23.01 -16.98
C ALA A 663 17.73 -23.27 -15.95
N SER A 664 18.77 -22.44 -15.91
CA SER A 664 19.83 -22.52 -14.89
C SER A 664 19.29 -22.19 -13.50
N TRP A 665 18.47 -21.14 -13.40
CA TRP A 665 17.76 -20.74 -12.18
C TRP A 665 16.92 -21.89 -11.63
N ARG A 666 16.07 -22.49 -12.46
CA ARG A 666 15.15 -23.57 -12.05
C ARG A 666 15.90 -24.80 -11.57
N ARG A 667 17.00 -25.18 -12.22
CA ARG A 667 17.85 -26.30 -11.79
C ARG A 667 18.49 -26.05 -10.42
N HIS A 668 18.96 -24.84 -10.17
CA HIS A 668 19.50 -24.48 -8.85
C HIS A 668 18.41 -24.51 -7.79
N ALA A 669 17.27 -23.85 -8.04
CA ALA A 669 16.12 -23.84 -7.15
C ALA A 669 15.55 -25.25 -6.85
N GLN A 670 15.68 -26.23 -7.76
CA GLN A 670 15.36 -27.64 -7.49
C GLN A 670 16.23 -28.23 -6.38
N GLN A 671 17.55 -28.05 -6.47
CA GLN A 671 18.49 -28.50 -5.46
C GLN A 671 18.27 -27.77 -4.13
N THR A 672 18.23 -26.43 -4.16
CA THR A 672 17.94 -25.58 -2.98
C THR A 672 16.67 -26.04 -2.27
N TYR A 673 15.58 -26.32 -3.00
CA TYR A 673 14.33 -26.78 -2.39
C TYR A 673 14.49 -28.11 -1.65
N ALA A 674 15.11 -29.11 -2.28
CA ALA A 674 15.23 -30.45 -1.69
C ALA A 674 16.08 -30.42 -0.41
N ASP A 675 17.19 -29.69 -0.42
CA ASP A 675 18.06 -29.54 0.75
C ASP A 675 17.32 -28.84 1.91
N LEU A 676 16.65 -27.71 1.62
CA LEU A 676 15.84 -26.98 2.61
C LEU A 676 14.65 -27.81 3.12
N PHE A 677 14.08 -28.70 2.31
CA PHE A 677 13.00 -29.59 2.74
C PHE A 677 13.49 -30.62 3.77
N LEU A 678 14.71 -31.15 3.59
CA LEU A 678 15.35 -32.03 4.58
C LEU A 678 15.70 -31.28 5.89
N GLU A 679 16.09 -30.00 5.80
CA GLU A 679 16.28 -29.14 6.97
C GLU A 679 14.97 -28.86 7.71
N MET A 680 13.91 -28.51 6.98
CA MET A 680 12.56 -28.31 7.52
C MET A 680 12.07 -29.55 8.29
N ILE A 681 12.29 -30.76 7.76
CA ILE A 681 11.95 -32.01 8.46
C ILE A 681 12.67 -32.12 9.80
N LYS A 682 13.98 -31.81 9.84
CA LYS A 682 14.78 -31.85 11.08
C LYS A 682 14.28 -30.81 12.09
N ALA A 683 14.11 -29.56 11.65
CA ALA A 683 13.64 -28.45 12.47
C ALA A 683 12.23 -28.69 13.03
N GLU A 684 11.32 -29.26 12.24
CA GLU A 684 9.94 -29.57 12.65
C GLU A 684 9.91 -30.66 13.71
N LYS A 685 10.70 -31.74 13.53
CA LYS A 685 10.86 -32.81 14.53
C LYS A 685 11.48 -32.33 15.85
N GLN A 686 12.33 -31.31 15.79
CA GLN A 686 12.95 -30.68 16.97
C GLN A 686 11.96 -29.74 17.67
N ALA A 687 11.28 -28.86 16.93
CA ALA A 687 10.37 -27.87 17.49
C ALA A 687 9.11 -28.48 18.13
N PHE A 688 8.54 -29.53 17.54
CA PHE A 688 7.27 -30.12 17.98
C PHE A 688 7.42 -31.48 18.69
N GLY A 689 8.61 -32.07 18.72
CA GLY A 689 8.89 -33.28 19.50
C GLY A 689 7.95 -34.44 19.18
N LYS A 690 7.18 -34.91 20.17
CA LYS A 690 6.18 -36.00 20.02
C LYS A 690 4.98 -35.62 19.13
N ASP A 691 4.73 -34.32 19.01
CA ASP A 691 3.59 -33.75 18.29
C ASP A 691 4.02 -33.29 16.88
N SER A 692 5.22 -33.67 16.42
CA SER A 692 5.73 -33.47 15.06
C SER A 692 4.94 -34.27 14.01
N PHE A 693 4.61 -33.63 12.89
CA PHE A 693 3.99 -34.25 11.73
C PHE A 693 4.85 -35.40 11.19
N PHE A 694 6.13 -35.13 10.91
CA PHE A 694 7.03 -36.10 10.29
C PHE A 694 7.31 -37.28 11.22
N ARG A 695 7.55 -37.03 12.52
CA ARG A 695 7.78 -38.10 13.50
C ARG A 695 6.55 -39.02 13.61
N ARG A 696 5.34 -38.46 13.59
CA ARG A 696 4.10 -39.24 13.63
C ARG A 696 3.89 -40.04 12.36
N LYS A 697 4.10 -39.44 11.18
CA LYS A 697 4.04 -40.12 9.87
C LYS A 697 4.99 -41.32 9.82
N GLU A 698 6.25 -41.14 10.23
CA GLU A 698 7.27 -42.20 10.29
C GLU A 698 6.90 -43.31 11.29
N SER A 699 6.26 -42.96 12.40
CA SER A 699 5.82 -43.91 13.42
C SER A 699 4.49 -44.61 13.08
N GLY A 700 3.90 -44.38 11.91
CA GLY A 700 2.58 -44.89 11.52
C GLY A 700 1.42 -44.35 12.38
N LEU A 701 1.64 -43.26 13.11
CA LEU A 701 0.63 -42.64 13.98
C LEU A 701 -0.33 -41.76 13.18
N PRO A 702 -1.59 -41.59 13.62
CA PRO A 702 -2.53 -40.71 12.95
C PRO A 702 -2.01 -39.27 12.85
N ILE A 703 -1.93 -38.79 11.61
CA ILE A 703 -1.68 -37.39 11.20
C ILE A 703 -2.99 -36.67 10.81
N GLY A 704 -4.14 -37.29 11.09
CA GLY A 704 -5.45 -36.77 10.73
C GLY A 704 -5.74 -35.44 11.42
N HIS A 705 -6.40 -34.53 10.70
CA HIS A 705 -6.93 -33.30 11.29
C HIS A 705 -7.81 -33.64 12.51
N PRO A 706 -7.80 -32.83 13.58
CA PRO A 706 -8.94 -32.76 14.47
C PRO A 706 -10.13 -32.26 13.64
N GLN A 707 -10.96 -33.18 13.16
CA GLN A 707 -12.32 -32.86 12.74
C GLN A 707 -12.94 -32.12 13.93
N PRO A 708 -13.34 -30.84 13.78
CA PRO A 708 -14.11 -30.22 14.85
C PRO A 708 -15.36 -31.09 15.02
N GLU A 709 -15.63 -31.53 16.26
CA GLU A 709 -16.90 -32.18 16.55
C GLU A 709 -18.00 -31.26 16.02
N VAL A 710 -18.72 -31.72 15.01
CA VAL A 710 -19.86 -31.00 14.45
C VAL A 710 -20.96 -31.11 15.48
N THR A 711 -20.87 -30.26 16.49
CA THR A 711 -22.00 -29.87 17.32
C THR A 711 -23.01 -29.32 16.33
N GLN A 712 -24.05 -30.10 16.09
CA GLN A 712 -25.20 -29.68 15.32
C GLN A 712 -25.84 -28.53 16.09
N LEU A 713 -25.40 -27.30 15.78
CA LEU A 713 -26.19 -26.12 16.05
C LEU A 713 -27.43 -26.30 15.18
N GLU A 714 -28.52 -26.68 15.84
CA GLU A 714 -29.84 -26.78 15.23
C GLU A 714 -30.09 -25.50 14.44
N ALA A 715 -30.35 -25.65 13.15
CA ALA A 715 -30.70 -24.52 12.31
C ALA A 715 -32.08 -24.05 12.75
N ASP A 716 -32.13 -22.92 13.46
CA ASP A 716 -33.38 -22.25 13.79
C ASP A 716 -34.01 -21.77 12.46
N ASP A 717 -34.91 -22.62 11.95
CA ASP A 717 -35.66 -22.42 10.72
C ASP A 717 -36.64 -21.25 10.92
N SER A 718 -36.17 -20.05 10.59
CA SER A 718 -36.97 -18.84 10.49
C SER A 718 -36.73 -18.23 9.11
N GLY A 719 -37.66 -18.54 8.20
CA GLY A 719 -37.50 -18.23 6.77
C GLY A 719 -37.74 -16.77 6.42
N ASP A 720 -37.34 -16.43 5.19
CA ASP A 720 -38.31 -15.95 4.21
C ASP A 720 -37.83 -16.28 2.79
N SER A 721 -38.79 -16.43 1.88
CA SER A 721 -38.65 -16.87 0.48
C SER A 721 -38.25 -15.78 -0.50
#